data_AF-Q8BPU7-F1
#
_entry.id   AF-Q8BPU7-F1
#
_cell.length_a   1.000
_cell.length_b   1.000
_cell.length_c   1.000
_cell.angle_alpha   90.00
_cell.angle_beta   90.00
_cell.angle_gamma   90.00
#
_symmetry.space_group_name_H-M   'P 1'
#
loop_
_entity.id
_entity.type
_entity.pdbx_description
1 polymer ?
#
loop_
_entity_poly.entity_id
_entity_poly.type
_entity_poly.pdbx_seq_one_letter_code
_entity_poly.pdbx_strand_id
1 'polypeptide(L)'
;MPPPSDIVKVAIEWPGAYPKLMEIDQKKPLSAIIKEVCDGWSLANHEYFALQHADSSNFYITEKNRNEIKNGTILRLTTSPAQNAQQLHERIQSSSMDAKLEALKDLASLSRDVTFAQEFINLDGISLLTQMVESGTERYQKLQKIMKPCFGDMLSFTLTAFVELMDHGIVSWDTFSVAFIKKIASFVNKSAIDISILQRSLAILESMVLNSHDLYQKVAQEITIGQLIPHLQGTDQEIQTYTIAVINALFLKAPDERRQEMANILAQKQLRYIILTHVIRAQRAINNEMAHQLYVLQVLTFNLLEDRMMTKMDPQDQAQRDIIFELRRIAFDAESEPNNSSGSMEKRKSMYTRDYKKLGFINHVNPAMDFTQTPPGMLALDNMLYFAKHHQDAYIRIVLENSSREDKHECPFGRSSIELTKMLCEILKVGELPSETCNDFHPMFFTHDRSFEEFFCICIQLLNKTWKEMRATSEDFNKVMQVVKEQVMRALTTKPSSLDQFKSKLQNLSYTEILKIRQSERMNQEDFQSRPILELKEKIQPEILELIKQQRLNRLVEGTCFRKLNARRRQDKFWYCRLSPNHKVLHYGDLEESPQGEVPHDSLQDKLPVADIKAVVTGKDCPHMKEKGALKQNKEVLELAFSILYDSNCQLNFIAPDKHEYCIWTDGLNALLGKDMMSDLTRNDLDTLLSMEIKLRLLDLENIQIPDAPPPIPKEPSNYDFVYDCN
;
A
#
# COMPACT_ATOMS: atom_id res chain seq x y z
N MET A 1 -53.78 1.93 -1.82
CA MET A 1 -53.04 2.63 -0.76
C MET A 1 -51.87 1.74 -0.36
N PRO A 2 -50.64 2.25 -0.26
CA PRO A 2 -49.57 1.49 0.37
C PRO A 2 -49.99 1.13 1.82
N PRO A 3 -49.61 -0.04 2.34
CA PRO A 3 -49.84 -0.35 3.75
C PRO A 3 -49.23 0.76 4.62
N PRO A 4 -49.84 1.08 5.78
CA PRO A 4 -49.23 2.01 6.73
C PRO A 4 -47.80 1.57 7.02
N SER A 5 -46.84 2.48 6.99
CA SER A 5 -45.42 2.19 7.28
C SER A 5 -45.19 1.51 8.63
N ASP A 6 -46.15 1.68 9.54
CA ASP A 6 -46.05 1.25 10.94
C ASP A 6 -46.61 -0.16 11.16
N ILE A 7 -47.23 -0.78 10.15
CA ILE A 7 -47.71 -2.16 10.23
C ILE A 7 -46.73 -3.07 9.49
N VAL A 8 -46.15 -4.03 10.21
CA VAL A 8 -45.25 -5.04 9.64
C VAL A 8 -45.90 -6.42 9.68
N LYS A 9 -45.81 -7.15 8.58
CA LYS A 9 -46.29 -8.54 8.46
C LYS A 9 -45.15 -9.48 8.80
N VAL A 10 -45.34 -10.27 9.85
CA VAL A 10 -44.34 -11.24 10.34
C VAL A 10 -44.93 -12.64 10.40
N ALA A 11 -44.05 -13.64 10.42
CA ALA A 11 -44.40 -15.00 10.83
C ALA A 11 -43.89 -15.23 12.24
N ILE A 12 -44.73 -15.72 13.15
CA ILE A 12 -44.35 -16.03 14.52
C ILE A 12 -44.41 -17.54 14.73
N GLU A 13 -43.30 -18.11 15.16
CA GLU A 13 -43.15 -19.52 15.50
C GLU A 13 -43.38 -19.74 17.00
N TRP A 14 -43.98 -20.87 17.33
CA TRP A 14 -44.07 -21.39 18.69
C TRP A 14 -43.69 -22.87 18.66
N PRO A 15 -42.76 -23.37 19.50
CA PRO A 15 -42.32 -24.76 19.45
C PRO A 15 -43.49 -25.75 19.51
N GLY A 16 -43.53 -26.69 18.55
CA GLY A 16 -44.57 -27.70 18.44
C GLY A 16 -45.89 -27.22 17.82
N ALA A 17 -46.02 -25.95 17.42
CA ALA A 17 -47.20 -25.40 16.77
C ALA A 17 -46.88 -24.90 15.35
N TYR A 18 -47.92 -24.80 14.51
CA TYR A 18 -47.79 -24.17 13.19
C TYR A 18 -47.51 -22.66 13.34
N PRO A 19 -46.53 -22.11 12.58
CA PRO A 19 -46.27 -20.68 12.58
C PRO A 19 -47.50 -19.87 12.18
N LYS A 20 -47.70 -18.70 12.79
CA LYS A 20 -48.81 -17.81 12.51
C LYS A 20 -48.33 -16.56 11.79
N LEU A 21 -49.00 -16.21 10.69
CA LEU A 21 -48.83 -14.92 10.05
C LEU A 21 -49.63 -13.87 10.83
N MET A 22 -48.96 -12.81 11.25
CA MET A 22 -49.57 -11.74 12.05
C MET A 22 -49.11 -10.37 11.53
N GLU A 23 -50.02 -9.40 11.60
CA GLU A 23 -49.70 -8.00 11.36
C GLU A 23 -49.40 -7.35 12.72
N ILE A 24 -48.15 -6.93 12.93
CA ILE A 24 -47.72 -6.21 14.12
C ILE A 24 -47.84 -4.72 13.85
N ASP A 25 -48.69 -4.04 14.63
CA ASP A 25 -48.75 -2.59 14.69
C ASP A 25 -47.63 -2.06 15.59
N GLN A 26 -46.62 -1.42 14.99
CA GLN A 26 -45.46 -0.89 15.68
C GLN A 26 -45.80 0.23 16.69
N LYS A 27 -47.02 0.79 16.66
CA LYS A 27 -47.47 1.78 17.65
C LYS A 27 -48.00 1.18 18.95
N LYS A 28 -48.42 -0.08 18.94
CA LYS A 28 -48.91 -0.75 20.16
C LYS A 28 -47.72 -1.09 21.06
N PRO A 29 -47.84 -0.99 22.41
CA PRO A 29 -46.82 -1.49 23.32
C PRO A 29 -46.50 -2.96 23.05
N LEU A 30 -45.23 -3.35 23.18
CA LEU A 30 -44.77 -4.71 22.89
C LEU A 30 -45.48 -5.72 23.80
N SER A 31 -45.77 -5.34 25.04
CA SER A 31 -46.56 -6.17 25.97
C SER A 31 -47.98 -6.47 25.44
N ALA A 32 -48.62 -5.52 24.76
CA ALA A 32 -49.92 -5.74 24.13
C ALA A 32 -49.81 -6.67 22.91
N ILE A 33 -48.74 -6.54 22.12
CA ILE A 33 -48.47 -7.44 20.99
C ILE A 33 -48.22 -8.86 21.49
N ILE A 34 -47.37 -9.04 22.52
CA ILE A 34 -47.09 -10.36 23.12
C ILE A 34 -48.39 -10.97 23.64
N LYS A 35 -49.26 -10.18 24.26
CA LYS A 35 -50.59 -10.65 24.67
C LYS A 35 -51.43 -11.14 23.49
N GLU A 36 -51.53 -10.37 22.41
CA GLU A 36 -52.25 -10.77 21.19
C GLU A 36 -51.67 -12.06 20.58
N VAL A 37 -50.35 -12.22 20.59
CA VAL A 37 -49.66 -13.43 20.13
C VAL A 37 -49.98 -14.63 21.03
N CYS A 38 -49.92 -14.47 22.35
CA CYS A 38 -50.25 -15.50 23.33
C CYS A 38 -51.72 -15.92 23.23
N ASP A 39 -52.65 -14.96 23.11
CA ASP A 39 -54.07 -15.19 22.90
C ASP A 39 -54.30 -16.05 21.63
N GLY A 40 -53.50 -15.81 20.59
CA GLY A 40 -53.48 -16.59 19.37
C GLY A 40 -53.27 -18.10 19.62
N TRP A 41 -52.40 -18.49 20.55
CA TRP A 41 -52.20 -19.90 20.93
C TRP A 41 -52.90 -20.29 22.24
N SER A 42 -53.78 -19.43 22.77
CA SER A 42 -54.47 -19.63 24.05
C SER A 42 -53.51 -19.87 25.23
N LEU A 43 -52.36 -19.19 25.22
CA LEU A 43 -51.38 -19.23 26.30
C LEU A 43 -51.75 -18.22 27.39
N ALA A 44 -51.81 -18.68 28.64
CA ALA A 44 -52.01 -17.81 29.82
C ALA A 44 -50.69 -17.15 30.25
N ASN A 45 -50.77 -16.12 31.10
CA ASN A 45 -49.62 -15.40 31.69
C ASN A 45 -48.66 -14.86 30.63
N HIS A 46 -49.16 -13.96 29.76
CA HIS A 46 -48.38 -13.41 28.65
C HIS A 46 -47.08 -12.71 29.10
N GLU A 47 -46.98 -12.29 30.36
CA GLU A 47 -45.76 -11.73 30.98
C GLU A 47 -44.59 -12.73 31.09
N TYR A 48 -44.84 -14.04 31.00
CA TYR A 48 -43.80 -15.06 30.98
C TYR A 48 -43.23 -15.34 29.60
N PHE A 49 -43.72 -14.64 28.58
CA PHE A 49 -43.30 -14.81 27.20
C PHE A 49 -42.67 -13.52 26.66
N ALA A 50 -41.79 -13.71 25.69
CA ALA A 50 -41.20 -12.64 24.88
C ALA A 50 -41.03 -13.13 23.45
N LEU A 51 -40.76 -12.18 22.54
CA LEU A 51 -40.42 -12.49 21.16
C LEU A 51 -38.90 -12.44 20.97
N GLN A 52 -38.37 -13.35 20.17
CA GLN A 52 -36.99 -13.35 19.68
C GLN A 52 -36.98 -13.33 18.15
N HIS A 53 -35.88 -12.88 17.54
CA HIS A 53 -35.60 -13.21 16.14
C HIS A 53 -35.41 -14.73 16.00
N ALA A 54 -36.08 -15.35 15.03
CA ALA A 54 -35.98 -16.79 14.79
C ALA A 54 -34.72 -17.18 13.97
N ASP A 55 -33.85 -16.21 13.67
CA ASP A 55 -32.58 -16.43 12.97
C ASP A 55 -31.49 -16.95 13.93
N SER A 56 -30.24 -16.99 13.47
CA SER A 56 -29.11 -17.50 14.26
C SER A 56 -28.78 -16.68 15.50
N SER A 57 -29.28 -15.45 15.64
CA SER A 57 -28.97 -14.58 16.80
C SER A 57 -29.76 -14.97 18.05
N ASN A 58 -31.02 -15.41 17.89
CA ASN A 58 -31.99 -15.58 18.98
C ASN A 58 -32.07 -14.36 19.93
N PHE A 59 -31.85 -13.14 19.42
CA PHE A 59 -31.91 -11.94 20.24
C PHE A 59 -33.35 -11.55 20.57
N TYR A 60 -33.55 -11.09 21.81
CA TYR A 60 -34.84 -10.70 22.34
C TYR A 60 -35.31 -9.37 21.72
N ILE A 61 -36.58 -9.34 21.34
CA ILE A 61 -37.27 -8.12 20.94
C ILE A 61 -37.61 -7.34 22.21
N THR A 62 -37.22 -6.08 22.22
CA THR A 62 -37.48 -5.10 23.27
C THR A 62 -38.15 -3.88 22.67
N GLU A 63 -38.66 -2.98 23.51
CA GLU A 63 -39.20 -1.70 23.04
C GLU A 63 -38.17 -0.84 22.29
N LYS A 64 -36.86 -1.09 22.49
CA LYS A 64 -35.78 -0.32 21.86
C LYS A 64 -35.43 -0.80 20.45
N ASN A 65 -35.40 -2.11 20.21
CA ASN A 65 -34.96 -2.69 18.94
C ASN A 65 -36.13 -3.12 18.02
N ARG A 66 -37.38 -3.15 18.49
CA ARG A 66 -38.55 -3.58 17.71
C ARG A 66 -38.78 -2.83 16.39
N ASN A 67 -38.25 -1.61 16.26
CA ASN A 67 -38.34 -0.81 15.04
C ASN A 67 -37.51 -1.41 13.89
N GLU A 68 -36.60 -2.34 14.19
CA GLU A 68 -35.76 -3.05 13.21
C GLU A 68 -36.51 -4.22 12.54
N ILE A 69 -37.68 -4.61 13.07
CA ILE A 69 -38.52 -5.66 12.49
C ILE A 69 -39.06 -5.19 11.13
N LYS A 70 -38.85 -6.00 10.09
CA LYS A 70 -39.28 -5.71 8.71
C LYS A 70 -40.38 -6.67 8.27
N ASN A 71 -41.06 -6.31 7.18
CA ASN A 71 -41.98 -7.24 6.51
C ASN A 71 -41.25 -8.53 6.13
N GLY A 72 -41.85 -9.67 6.49
CA GLY A 72 -41.29 -11.00 6.23
C GLY A 72 -40.33 -11.51 7.30
N THR A 73 -40.01 -10.74 8.35
CA THR A 73 -39.21 -11.23 9.48
C THR A 73 -39.93 -12.41 10.17
N ILE A 74 -39.15 -13.45 10.51
CA ILE A 74 -39.62 -14.60 11.29
C ILE A 74 -39.21 -14.37 12.74
N LEU A 75 -40.20 -14.37 13.63
CA LEU A 75 -40.03 -14.24 15.06
C LEU A 75 -40.38 -15.55 15.75
N ARG A 76 -39.88 -15.74 16.96
CA ARG A 76 -40.21 -16.88 17.82
C ARG A 76 -40.77 -16.38 19.14
N LEU A 77 -41.92 -16.91 19.54
CA LEU A 77 -42.40 -16.76 20.91
C LEU A 77 -41.58 -17.70 21.80
N THR A 78 -41.05 -17.18 22.90
CA THR A 78 -40.18 -17.91 23.84
C THR A 78 -40.42 -17.43 25.27
N THR A 79 -39.77 -18.06 26.25
CA THR A 79 -39.77 -17.63 27.66
C THR A 79 -39.12 -16.24 27.79
N SER A 80 -39.73 -15.36 28.59
CA SER A 80 -39.23 -14.01 28.82
C SER A 80 -37.81 -14.01 29.43
N PRO A 81 -36.98 -12.99 29.15
CA PRO A 81 -35.59 -12.92 29.64
C PRO A 81 -35.47 -13.15 31.15
N ALA A 82 -36.34 -12.49 31.95
CA ALA A 82 -36.34 -12.60 33.40
C ALA A 82 -36.68 -14.02 33.88
N GLN A 83 -37.70 -14.65 33.30
CA GLN A 83 -38.08 -16.04 33.62
C GLN A 83 -36.99 -17.02 33.22
N ASN A 84 -36.38 -16.83 32.05
CA ASN A 84 -35.31 -17.69 31.55
C ASN A 84 -34.05 -17.56 32.43
N ALA A 85 -33.67 -16.33 32.79
CA ALA A 85 -32.56 -16.06 33.70
C ALA A 85 -32.78 -16.72 35.07
N GLN A 86 -33.98 -16.60 35.65
CA GLN A 86 -34.33 -17.23 36.92
C GLN A 86 -34.25 -18.77 36.85
N GLN A 87 -34.84 -19.37 35.81
CA GLN A 87 -34.80 -20.82 35.61
C GLN A 87 -33.37 -21.34 35.43
N LEU A 88 -32.54 -20.65 34.65
CA LEU A 88 -31.15 -21.04 34.46
C LEU A 88 -30.33 -20.87 35.74
N HIS A 89 -30.53 -19.76 36.46
CA HIS A 89 -29.88 -19.53 37.75
C HIS A 89 -30.18 -20.67 38.75
N GLU A 90 -31.44 -21.08 38.87
CA GLU A 90 -31.86 -22.21 39.72
C GLU A 90 -31.32 -23.56 39.22
N ARG A 91 -31.39 -23.83 37.90
CA ARG A 91 -30.92 -25.10 37.31
C ARG A 91 -29.41 -25.29 37.42
N ILE A 92 -28.62 -24.21 37.32
CA ILE A 92 -27.15 -24.24 37.51
C ILE A 92 -26.79 -24.63 38.95
N GLN A 93 -27.64 -24.28 39.91
CA GLN A 93 -27.47 -24.62 41.32
C GLN A 93 -28.02 -26.01 41.70
N SER A 94 -28.65 -26.73 40.76
CA SER A 94 -29.20 -28.09 40.95
C SER A 94 -28.19 -29.09 41.51
N SER A 95 -28.64 -30.21 42.05
CA SER A 95 -27.74 -31.33 42.38
C SER A 95 -27.43 -32.22 41.17
N SER A 96 -28.27 -32.18 40.13
CA SER A 96 -28.11 -33.00 38.92
C SER A 96 -27.06 -32.38 37.98
N MET A 97 -26.03 -33.17 37.67
CA MET A 97 -24.94 -32.72 36.78
C MET A 97 -25.42 -32.51 35.34
N ASP A 98 -26.28 -33.37 34.81
CA ASP A 98 -26.83 -33.21 33.46
C ASP A 98 -27.69 -31.95 33.36
N ALA A 99 -28.48 -31.68 34.41
CA ALA A 99 -29.29 -30.47 34.47
C ALA A 99 -28.42 -29.19 34.48
N LYS A 100 -27.27 -29.22 35.17
CA LYS A 100 -26.29 -28.13 35.15
C LYS A 100 -25.64 -27.96 33.79
N LEU A 101 -25.22 -29.06 33.17
CA LEU A 101 -24.54 -29.02 31.88
C LEU A 101 -25.43 -28.35 30.83
N GLU A 102 -26.68 -28.82 30.72
CA GLU A 102 -27.64 -28.23 29.78
C GLU A 102 -27.94 -26.78 30.15
N ALA A 103 -28.10 -26.44 31.43
CA ALA A 103 -28.34 -25.06 31.83
C ALA A 103 -27.15 -24.12 31.53
N LEU A 104 -25.91 -24.58 31.68
CA LEU A 104 -24.72 -23.81 31.33
C LEU A 104 -24.57 -23.63 29.82
N LYS A 105 -24.91 -24.66 29.05
CA LYS A 105 -24.92 -24.60 27.59
C LYS A 105 -25.98 -23.60 27.08
N ASP A 106 -27.19 -23.66 27.62
CA ASP A 106 -28.26 -22.69 27.36
C ASP A 106 -27.81 -21.28 27.75
N LEU A 107 -27.22 -21.14 28.95
CA LEU A 107 -26.69 -19.87 29.44
C LEU A 107 -25.64 -19.29 28.48
N ALA A 108 -24.64 -20.07 28.08
CA ALA A 108 -23.58 -19.62 27.18
C ALA A 108 -24.14 -19.12 25.83
N SER A 109 -25.24 -19.70 25.35
CA SER A 109 -25.92 -19.23 24.13
C SER A 109 -26.71 -17.95 24.36
N LEU A 110 -27.42 -17.83 25.50
CA LEU A 110 -28.31 -16.71 25.79
C LEU A 110 -27.56 -15.47 26.29
N SER A 111 -26.38 -15.63 26.89
CA SER A 111 -25.54 -14.54 27.41
C SER A 111 -25.11 -13.52 26.33
N ARG A 112 -25.21 -13.87 25.05
CA ARG A 112 -24.94 -12.95 23.93
C ARG A 112 -25.97 -11.83 23.80
N ASP A 113 -27.18 -12.03 24.31
CA ASP A 113 -28.23 -11.02 24.29
C ASP A 113 -28.14 -10.11 25.52
N VAL A 114 -28.03 -8.80 25.30
CA VAL A 114 -27.89 -7.81 26.39
C VAL A 114 -29.10 -7.79 27.35
N THR A 115 -30.31 -8.09 26.85
CA THR A 115 -31.54 -8.09 27.66
C THR A 115 -31.52 -9.26 28.62
N PHE A 116 -31.20 -10.45 28.12
CA PHE A 116 -31.01 -11.63 28.97
C PHE A 116 -29.83 -11.45 29.93
N ALA A 117 -28.70 -10.93 29.45
CA ALA A 117 -27.51 -10.69 30.27
C ALA A 117 -27.84 -9.80 31.47
N GLN A 118 -28.57 -8.70 31.27
CA GLN A 118 -28.98 -7.82 32.36
C GLN A 118 -29.82 -8.55 33.43
N GLU A 119 -30.80 -9.35 33.02
CA GLU A 119 -31.65 -10.10 33.96
C GLU A 119 -30.82 -11.14 34.74
N PHE A 120 -29.91 -11.85 34.09
CA PHE A 120 -29.06 -12.84 34.75
C PHE A 120 -28.04 -12.19 35.70
N ILE A 121 -27.49 -11.03 35.32
CA ILE A 121 -26.58 -10.24 36.17
C ILE A 121 -27.32 -9.71 37.40
N ASN A 122 -28.56 -9.25 37.25
CA ASN A 122 -29.40 -8.78 38.37
C ASN A 122 -29.68 -9.89 39.41
N LEU A 123 -29.56 -11.15 39.03
CA LEU A 123 -29.68 -12.32 39.91
C LEU A 123 -28.33 -12.76 40.52
N ASP A 124 -27.32 -11.88 40.55
CA ASP A 124 -25.95 -12.19 40.99
C ASP A 124 -25.27 -13.31 40.17
N GLY A 125 -25.69 -13.48 38.90
CA GLY A 125 -25.21 -14.55 38.03
C GLY A 125 -23.69 -14.58 37.81
N ILE A 126 -23.03 -13.41 37.78
CA ILE A 126 -21.56 -13.33 37.66
C ILE A 126 -20.86 -13.92 38.89
N SER A 127 -21.39 -13.66 40.08
CA SER A 127 -20.86 -14.22 41.33
C SER A 127 -21.00 -15.74 41.34
N LEU A 128 -22.15 -16.25 40.88
CA LEU A 128 -22.38 -17.68 40.70
C LEU A 128 -21.35 -18.32 39.74
N LEU A 129 -21.12 -17.73 38.56
CA LEU A 129 -20.13 -18.26 37.60
C LEU A 129 -18.70 -18.20 38.15
N THR A 130 -18.34 -17.10 38.84
CA THR A 130 -17.03 -16.95 39.49
C THR A 130 -16.79 -18.06 40.51
N GLN A 131 -17.77 -18.33 41.37
CA GLN A 131 -17.71 -19.42 42.35
C GLN A 131 -17.63 -20.80 41.68
N MET A 132 -18.29 -21.01 40.54
CA MET A 132 -18.19 -22.25 39.78
C MET A 132 -16.79 -22.47 39.19
N VAL A 133 -16.16 -21.42 38.68
CA VAL A 133 -14.79 -21.46 38.18
C VAL A 133 -13.80 -21.75 39.32
N GLU A 134 -13.94 -21.05 40.45
CA GLU A 134 -13.09 -21.23 41.63
C GLU A 134 -13.23 -22.64 42.24
N SER A 135 -14.47 -23.09 42.51
CA SER A 135 -14.77 -24.37 43.17
C SER A 135 -14.62 -25.59 42.27
N GLY A 136 -14.68 -25.39 40.94
CA GLY A 136 -14.71 -26.44 39.93
C GLY A 136 -13.53 -27.41 39.98
N THR A 137 -12.39 -27.05 40.56
CA THR A 137 -11.23 -27.96 40.54
C THR A 137 -11.12 -28.84 41.77
N GLU A 138 -11.34 -28.30 42.97
CA GLU A 138 -11.17 -29.06 44.21
C GLU A 138 -12.28 -30.08 44.43
N ARG A 139 -13.54 -29.66 44.22
CA ARG A 139 -14.70 -30.52 44.46
C ARG A 139 -14.76 -31.66 43.45
N TYR A 140 -14.29 -31.43 42.22
CA TYR A 140 -14.44 -32.37 41.10
C TYR A 140 -13.17 -33.17 40.78
N GLN A 141 -11.98 -32.78 41.24
CA GLN A 141 -10.78 -33.63 41.20
C GLN A 141 -11.04 -35.02 41.80
N LYS A 142 -11.88 -35.11 42.85
CA LYS A 142 -12.30 -36.40 43.44
C LYS A 142 -13.12 -37.28 42.48
N LEU A 143 -13.89 -36.69 41.57
CA LEU A 143 -14.75 -37.40 40.60
C LEU A 143 -14.12 -37.51 39.19
N GLN A 144 -12.96 -36.87 38.98
CA GLN A 144 -12.30 -36.68 37.70
C GLN A 144 -11.97 -37.98 36.95
N LYS A 145 -11.79 -39.10 37.66
CA LYS A 145 -11.48 -40.40 37.00
C LYS A 145 -12.61 -40.93 36.13
N ILE A 146 -13.88 -40.61 36.45
CA ILE A 146 -15.05 -41.17 35.74
C ILE A 146 -15.70 -40.12 34.82
N MET A 147 -15.75 -38.85 35.23
CA MET A 147 -16.51 -37.80 34.53
C MET A 147 -15.63 -36.71 33.87
N LYS A 148 -14.38 -37.04 33.51
CA LYS A 148 -13.44 -36.07 32.89
C LYS A 148 -14.05 -35.26 31.72
N PRO A 149 -14.84 -35.85 30.79
CA PRO A 149 -15.41 -35.10 29.66
C PRO A 149 -16.41 -34.03 30.10
N CYS A 150 -17.40 -34.40 30.93
CA CYS A 150 -18.47 -33.49 31.36
C CYS A 150 -17.94 -32.27 32.10
N PHE A 151 -16.85 -32.40 32.86
CA PHE A 151 -16.25 -31.27 33.56
C PHE A 151 -15.62 -30.25 32.60
N GLY A 152 -14.95 -30.73 31.56
CA GLY A 152 -14.38 -29.86 30.52
C GLY A 152 -15.47 -29.05 29.85
N ASP A 153 -16.57 -29.70 29.48
CA ASP A 153 -17.72 -29.05 28.84
C ASP A 153 -18.37 -28.01 29.76
N MET A 154 -18.62 -28.36 31.03
CA MET A 154 -19.18 -27.41 32.00
C MET A 154 -18.31 -26.17 32.16
N LEU A 155 -17.00 -26.35 32.36
CA LEU A 155 -16.09 -25.22 32.54
C LEU A 155 -16.01 -24.38 31.26
N SER A 156 -15.99 -25.01 30.07
CA SER A 156 -16.02 -24.33 28.78
C SER A 156 -17.27 -23.45 28.63
N PHE A 157 -18.45 -23.99 28.95
CA PHE A 157 -19.71 -23.23 28.92
C PHE A 157 -19.75 -22.14 30.00
N THR A 158 -19.28 -22.41 31.21
CA THR A 158 -19.19 -21.41 32.28
C THR A 158 -18.30 -20.22 31.87
N LEU A 159 -17.12 -20.48 31.30
CA LEU A 159 -16.21 -19.43 30.85
C LEU A 159 -16.75 -18.70 29.62
N THR A 160 -17.42 -19.41 28.71
CA THR A 160 -18.08 -18.77 27.56
C THR A 160 -19.18 -17.83 28.04
N ALA A 161 -20.10 -18.30 28.89
CA ALA A 161 -21.13 -17.45 29.49
C ALA A 161 -20.51 -16.24 30.23
N PHE A 162 -19.43 -16.46 30.99
CA PHE A 162 -18.74 -15.38 31.68
C PHE A 162 -18.21 -14.31 30.72
N VAL A 163 -17.49 -14.71 29.66
CA VAL A 163 -16.96 -13.76 28.66
C VAL A 163 -18.09 -12.99 28.00
N GLU A 164 -19.12 -13.68 27.52
CA GLU A 164 -20.26 -13.06 26.82
C GLU A 164 -21.03 -12.09 27.73
N LEU A 165 -21.20 -12.42 29.03
CA LEU A 165 -21.85 -11.50 29.98
C LEU A 165 -20.98 -10.26 30.27
N MET A 166 -19.66 -10.42 30.35
CA MET A 166 -18.74 -9.32 30.62
C MET A 166 -18.55 -8.38 29.41
N ASP A 167 -18.70 -8.88 28.19
CA ASP A 167 -18.55 -8.12 26.94
C ASP A 167 -19.59 -7.00 26.80
N HIS A 168 -20.76 -7.13 27.44
CA HIS A 168 -21.80 -6.08 27.47
C HIS A 168 -21.40 -4.84 28.28
N GLY A 169 -20.33 -4.90 29.09
CA GLY A 169 -19.87 -3.76 29.89
C GLY A 169 -20.79 -3.36 31.06
N ILE A 170 -21.72 -4.24 31.45
CA ILE A 170 -22.68 -3.99 32.56
C ILE A 170 -21.98 -4.05 33.93
N VAL A 171 -21.00 -4.95 34.07
CA VAL A 171 -20.26 -5.19 35.33
C VAL A 171 -18.80 -4.76 35.17
N SER A 172 -18.27 -4.04 36.15
CA SER A 172 -16.85 -3.68 36.17
C SER A 172 -15.96 -4.89 36.43
N TRP A 173 -14.85 -4.96 35.70
CA TRP A 173 -13.79 -5.94 35.90
C TRP A 173 -13.11 -5.83 37.27
N ASP A 174 -13.16 -4.69 37.96
CA ASP A 174 -12.49 -4.50 39.26
C ASP A 174 -13.08 -5.33 40.41
N THR A 175 -14.23 -5.98 40.18
CA THR A 175 -14.96 -6.74 41.20
C THR A 175 -14.37 -8.14 41.47
N PHE A 176 -13.40 -8.60 40.68
CA PHE A 176 -12.93 -9.99 40.74
C PHE A 176 -11.82 -10.25 41.78
N SER A 177 -11.95 -11.41 42.43
CA SER A 177 -11.05 -11.87 43.48
C SER A 177 -9.68 -12.30 42.92
N VAL A 178 -8.64 -12.23 43.75
CA VAL A 178 -7.32 -12.80 43.41
C VAL A 178 -7.40 -14.33 43.19
N ALA A 179 -8.33 -15.00 43.87
CA ALA A 179 -8.53 -16.45 43.72
C ALA A 179 -9.05 -16.80 42.31
N PHE A 180 -9.98 -16.01 41.78
CA PHE A 180 -10.48 -16.15 40.42
C PHE A 180 -9.38 -15.92 39.39
N ILE A 181 -8.58 -14.86 39.53
CA ILE A 181 -7.47 -14.56 38.60
C ILE A 181 -6.44 -15.72 38.60
N LYS A 182 -6.03 -16.17 39.78
CA LYS A 182 -5.16 -17.36 39.94
C LYS A 182 -5.74 -18.59 39.27
N LYS A 183 -7.06 -18.74 39.35
CA LYS A 183 -7.77 -19.87 38.74
C LYS A 183 -7.69 -19.83 37.23
N ILE A 184 -8.01 -18.70 36.61
CA ILE A 184 -7.92 -18.49 35.17
C ILE A 184 -6.48 -18.65 34.69
N ALA A 185 -5.51 -18.04 35.37
CA ALA A 185 -4.09 -18.21 35.06
C ALA A 185 -3.64 -19.68 35.15
N SER A 186 -4.15 -20.45 36.12
CA SER A 186 -3.85 -21.88 36.24
C SER A 186 -4.35 -22.72 35.06
N PHE A 187 -5.36 -22.24 34.31
CA PHE A 187 -5.83 -22.89 33.10
C PHE A 187 -4.88 -22.65 31.93
N VAL A 188 -4.33 -21.45 31.81
CA VAL A 188 -3.31 -21.10 30.81
C VAL A 188 -1.98 -21.81 31.09
N ASN A 189 -1.61 -22.00 32.35
CA ASN A 189 -0.33 -22.61 32.74
C ASN A 189 -0.28 -24.16 32.59
N LYS A 190 -1.38 -24.81 32.19
CA LYS A 190 -1.45 -26.29 32.04
C LYS A 190 -1.23 -26.70 30.59
N SER A 191 -0.36 -27.70 30.39
CA SER A 191 0.01 -28.23 29.06
C SER A 191 -1.04 -29.14 28.40
N ALA A 192 -2.13 -29.49 29.09
CA ALA A 192 -3.15 -30.42 28.59
C ALA A 192 -4.56 -30.01 29.06
N ILE A 193 -5.03 -28.85 28.59
CA ILE A 193 -6.38 -28.35 28.82
C ILE A 193 -7.17 -28.31 27.51
N ASP A 194 -8.49 -28.33 27.62
CA ASP A 194 -9.38 -28.19 26.46
C ASP A 194 -9.14 -26.84 25.75
N ILE A 195 -9.15 -26.86 24.42
CA ILE A 195 -8.87 -25.69 23.58
C ILE A 195 -9.86 -24.55 23.88
N SER A 196 -11.15 -24.86 24.05
CA SER A 196 -12.17 -23.86 24.35
C SER A 196 -11.95 -23.22 25.72
N ILE A 197 -11.53 -24.00 26.72
CA ILE A 197 -11.20 -23.47 28.05
C ILE A 197 -9.98 -22.56 27.96
N LEU A 198 -8.93 -22.97 27.24
CA LEU A 198 -7.73 -22.15 27.05
C LEU A 198 -8.05 -20.84 26.33
N GLN A 199 -8.80 -20.90 25.24
CA GLN A 199 -9.22 -19.75 24.45
C GLN A 199 -9.96 -18.72 25.32
N ARG A 200 -10.98 -19.16 26.07
CA ARG A 200 -11.75 -18.27 26.95
C ARG A 200 -10.91 -17.77 28.13
N SER A 201 -10.01 -18.60 28.67
CA SER A 201 -9.11 -18.17 29.74
C SER A 201 -8.16 -17.07 29.28
N LEU A 202 -7.57 -17.20 28.08
CA LEU A 202 -6.72 -16.16 27.50
C LEU A 202 -7.50 -14.86 27.25
N ALA A 203 -8.71 -14.95 26.66
CA ALA A 203 -9.58 -13.80 26.44
C ALA A 203 -9.93 -13.06 27.74
N ILE A 204 -10.26 -13.80 28.81
CA ILE A 204 -10.53 -13.20 30.14
C ILE A 204 -9.30 -12.44 30.66
N LEU A 205 -8.10 -13.01 30.54
CA LEU A 205 -6.87 -12.37 31.01
C LEU A 205 -6.53 -11.12 30.22
N GLU A 206 -6.71 -11.17 28.90
CA GLU A 206 -6.57 -10.02 28.02
C GLU A 206 -7.53 -8.90 28.46
N SER A 207 -8.83 -9.19 28.57
CA SER A 207 -9.83 -8.22 28.98
C SER A 207 -9.55 -7.66 30.37
N MET A 208 -9.13 -8.48 31.34
CA MET A 208 -8.73 -8.02 32.67
C MET A 208 -7.60 -6.99 32.61
N VAL A 209 -6.55 -7.29 31.83
CA VAL A 209 -5.41 -6.39 31.66
C VAL A 209 -5.83 -5.09 30.98
N LEU A 210 -6.65 -5.15 29.92
CA LEU A 210 -7.05 -3.98 29.16
C LEU A 210 -7.95 -3.03 29.95
N ASN A 211 -8.79 -3.56 30.85
CA ASN A 211 -9.84 -2.79 31.54
C ASN A 211 -9.43 -2.28 32.94
N SER A 212 -8.37 -2.79 33.57
CA SER A 212 -7.99 -2.35 34.93
C SER A 212 -6.49 -2.44 35.22
N HIS A 213 -5.93 -1.35 35.77
CA HIS A 213 -4.52 -1.30 36.19
C HIS A 213 -4.23 -2.23 37.38
N ASP A 214 -5.16 -2.32 38.34
CA ASP A 214 -5.00 -3.22 39.49
C ASP A 214 -5.05 -4.69 39.05
N LEU A 215 -5.88 -5.02 38.06
CA LEU A 215 -5.91 -6.35 37.47
C LEU A 215 -4.66 -6.63 36.63
N TYR A 216 -4.12 -5.64 35.91
CA TYR A 216 -2.83 -5.79 35.21
C TYR A 216 -1.74 -6.28 36.18
N GLN A 217 -1.58 -5.63 37.33
CA GLN A 217 -0.55 -6.01 38.31
C GLN A 217 -0.76 -7.45 38.80
N LYS A 218 -2.00 -7.84 39.06
CA LYS A 218 -2.34 -9.20 39.51
C LYS A 218 -2.09 -10.24 38.41
N VAL A 219 -2.52 -9.99 37.17
CA VAL A 219 -2.30 -10.90 36.04
C VAL A 219 -0.81 -11.03 35.73
N ALA A 220 -0.06 -9.93 35.71
CA ALA A 220 1.38 -9.93 35.46
C ALA A 220 2.20 -10.64 36.55
N GLN A 221 1.64 -10.86 37.74
CA GLN A 221 2.24 -11.69 38.79
C GLN A 221 1.96 -13.18 38.61
N GLU A 222 0.85 -13.55 37.97
CA GLU A 222 0.40 -14.94 37.79
C GLU A 222 0.83 -15.55 36.45
N ILE A 223 1.10 -14.71 35.44
CA ILE A 223 1.46 -15.12 34.09
C ILE A 223 2.70 -14.39 33.60
N THR A 224 3.68 -15.17 33.20
CA THR A 224 4.89 -14.70 32.52
C THR A 224 4.83 -15.00 31.03
N ILE A 225 5.54 -14.22 30.22
CA ILE A 225 5.65 -14.46 28.77
C ILE A 225 6.23 -15.86 28.49
N GLY A 226 7.12 -16.36 29.34
CA GLY A 226 7.65 -17.72 29.26
C GLY A 226 6.59 -18.82 29.35
N GLN A 227 5.52 -18.61 30.13
CA GLN A 227 4.40 -19.55 30.23
C GLN A 227 3.45 -19.48 29.03
N LEU A 228 3.46 -18.37 28.28
CA LEU A 228 2.67 -18.18 27.06
C LEU A 228 3.35 -18.77 25.82
N ILE A 229 4.69 -18.85 25.82
CA ILE A 229 5.49 -19.37 24.69
C ILE A 229 5.00 -20.73 24.15
N PRO A 230 4.72 -21.76 24.98
CA PRO A 230 4.27 -23.06 24.48
C PRO A 230 2.99 -22.98 23.64
N HIS A 231 2.08 -22.03 23.94
CA HIS A 231 0.84 -21.83 23.19
C HIS A 231 1.12 -21.26 21.79
N LEU A 232 2.17 -20.46 21.64
CA LEU A 232 2.61 -19.96 20.33
C LEU A 232 3.22 -21.06 19.45
N GLN A 233 3.79 -22.10 20.05
CA GLN A 233 4.38 -23.24 19.32
C GLN A 233 3.33 -24.27 18.87
N GLY A 234 2.10 -24.16 19.36
CA GLY A 234 0.97 -24.99 18.95
C GLY A 234 0.57 -24.80 17.49
N THR A 235 -0.33 -25.65 17.01
CA THR A 235 -0.83 -25.60 15.63
C THR A 235 -2.16 -24.86 15.48
N ASP A 236 -2.78 -24.40 16.56
CA ASP A 236 -4.09 -23.72 16.53
C ASP A 236 -3.90 -22.21 16.32
N GLN A 237 -4.57 -21.59 15.35
CA GLN A 237 -4.38 -20.16 15.06
C GLN A 237 -5.09 -19.28 16.08
N GLU A 238 -6.26 -19.69 16.55
CA GLU A 238 -7.02 -18.90 17.51
C GLU A 238 -6.28 -18.83 18.83
N ILE A 239 -5.76 -19.95 19.33
CA ILE A 239 -4.94 -19.96 20.55
C ILE A 239 -3.72 -19.06 20.39
N GLN A 240 -3.02 -19.12 19.25
CA GLN A 240 -1.91 -18.21 18.98
C GLN A 240 -2.37 -16.75 18.99
N THR A 241 -3.52 -16.43 18.37
CA THR A 241 -4.08 -15.07 18.31
C THR A 241 -4.33 -14.54 19.71
N TYR A 242 -5.10 -15.26 20.53
CA TYR A 242 -5.39 -14.85 21.91
C TYR A 242 -4.12 -14.78 22.77
N THR A 243 -3.14 -15.65 22.50
CA THR A 243 -1.85 -15.60 23.20
C THR A 243 -1.09 -14.31 22.87
N ILE A 244 -1.01 -13.92 21.59
CA ILE A 244 -0.39 -12.65 21.19
C ILE A 244 -1.21 -11.47 21.73
N ALA A 245 -2.54 -11.55 21.76
CA ALA A 245 -3.41 -10.52 22.30
C ALA A 245 -3.13 -10.27 23.80
N VAL A 246 -2.97 -11.33 24.61
CA VAL A 246 -2.53 -11.20 26.02
C VAL A 246 -1.14 -10.57 26.12
N ILE A 247 -0.18 -10.97 25.27
CA ILE A 247 1.16 -10.35 25.23
C ILE A 247 1.04 -8.85 24.91
N ASN A 248 0.28 -8.50 23.88
CA ASN A 248 0.03 -7.12 23.48
C ASN A 248 -0.61 -6.31 24.62
N ALA A 249 -1.62 -6.86 25.29
CA ALA A 249 -2.29 -6.22 26.42
C ALA A 249 -1.32 -5.96 27.59
N LEU A 250 -0.50 -6.95 27.96
CA LEU A 250 0.52 -6.82 29.00
C LEU A 250 1.56 -5.75 28.66
N PHE A 251 1.91 -5.61 27.39
CA PHE A 251 2.86 -4.61 26.93
C PHE A 251 2.25 -3.22 26.87
N LEU A 252 1.05 -3.10 26.30
CA LEU A 252 0.32 -1.85 26.15
C LEU A 252 0.01 -1.19 27.50
N LYS A 253 -0.26 -1.99 28.54
CA LYS A 253 -0.60 -1.53 29.89
C LYS A 253 0.57 -1.55 30.87
N ALA A 254 1.79 -1.87 30.40
CA ALA A 254 2.96 -1.90 31.26
C ALA A 254 3.29 -0.50 31.81
N PRO A 255 3.56 -0.35 33.12
CA PRO A 255 4.03 0.91 33.68
C PRO A 255 5.44 1.22 33.15
N ASP A 256 5.83 2.50 33.16
CA ASP A 256 7.12 2.96 32.63
C ASP A 256 8.32 2.21 33.23
N GLU A 257 8.28 1.90 34.52
CA GLU A 257 9.33 1.15 35.22
C GLU A 257 9.58 -0.25 34.63
N ARG A 258 8.55 -0.87 34.03
CA ARG A 258 8.64 -2.18 33.37
C ARG A 258 8.88 -2.09 31.86
N ARG A 259 8.84 -0.90 31.25
CA ARG A 259 9.01 -0.73 29.79
C ARG A 259 10.34 -1.32 29.30
N GLN A 260 11.41 -1.18 30.07
CA GLN A 260 12.72 -1.75 29.74
C GLN A 260 12.74 -3.29 29.85
N GLU A 261 12.05 -3.86 30.84
CA GLU A 261 11.88 -5.31 30.96
C GLU A 261 11.11 -5.86 29.76
N MET A 262 10.00 -5.22 29.41
CA MET A 262 9.18 -5.54 28.24
C MET A 262 10.00 -5.46 26.94
N ALA A 263 10.79 -4.40 26.76
CA ALA A 263 11.70 -4.26 25.62
C ALA A 263 12.69 -5.43 25.52
N ASN A 264 13.29 -5.82 26.66
CA ASN A 264 14.22 -6.94 26.71
C ASN A 264 13.54 -8.26 26.35
N ILE A 265 12.29 -8.47 26.76
CA ILE A 265 11.51 -9.67 26.42
C ILE A 265 11.25 -9.75 24.90
N LEU A 266 10.82 -8.67 24.25
CA LEU A 266 10.62 -8.68 22.78
C LEU A 266 11.91 -8.86 22.00
N ALA A 267 13.03 -8.35 22.53
CA ALA A 267 14.35 -8.55 21.94
C ALA A 267 14.85 -10.01 22.07
N GLN A 268 14.23 -10.84 22.91
CA GLN A 268 14.66 -12.23 23.08
C GLN A 268 14.55 -13.02 21.78
N LYS A 269 15.69 -13.59 21.36
CA LYS A 269 15.80 -14.42 20.16
C LYS A 269 14.79 -15.58 20.16
N GLN A 270 14.49 -16.17 21.31
CA GLN A 270 13.55 -17.29 21.43
C GLN A 270 12.12 -16.88 21.07
N LEU A 271 11.58 -15.83 21.70
CA LEU A 271 10.22 -15.36 21.42
C LEU A 271 10.06 -14.97 19.95
N ARG A 272 11.00 -14.19 19.42
CA ARG A 272 11.02 -13.78 18.02
C ARG A 272 11.10 -14.97 17.05
N TYR A 273 11.99 -15.93 17.32
CA TYR A 273 12.08 -17.16 16.52
C TYR A 273 10.75 -17.92 16.51
N ILE A 274 10.07 -17.99 17.65
CA ILE A 274 8.81 -18.72 17.78
C ILE A 274 7.69 -18.03 17.02
N ILE A 275 7.52 -16.72 17.18
CA ILE A 275 6.53 -15.93 16.41
C ILE A 275 6.82 -16.05 14.91
N LEU A 276 8.09 -15.91 14.51
CA LEU A 276 8.46 -15.99 13.10
C LEU A 276 8.18 -17.38 12.51
N THR A 277 8.54 -18.45 13.21
CA THR A 277 8.49 -19.83 12.68
C THR A 277 7.09 -20.44 12.78
N HIS A 278 6.42 -20.27 13.92
CA HIS A 278 5.14 -20.93 14.22
C HIS A 278 3.91 -20.08 13.92
N VAL A 279 4.06 -18.76 13.75
CA VAL A 279 2.95 -17.84 13.47
C VAL A 279 3.06 -17.25 12.06
N ILE A 280 4.12 -16.47 11.80
CA ILE A 280 4.27 -15.69 10.56
C ILE A 280 4.58 -16.59 9.36
N ARG A 281 5.50 -17.55 9.52
CA ARG A 281 5.93 -18.49 8.47
C ARG A 281 5.29 -19.86 8.59
N ALA A 282 4.21 -19.97 9.36
CA ALA A 282 3.44 -21.21 9.45
C ALA A 282 2.91 -21.59 8.06
N GLN A 283 2.70 -22.89 7.81
CA GLN A 283 2.14 -23.40 6.54
C GLN A 283 0.61 -23.17 6.47
N ARG A 284 0.16 -21.92 6.69
CA ARG A 284 -1.23 -21.49 6.62
C ARG A 284 -1.32 -19.99 6.36
N ALA A 285 -2.46 -19.55 5.84
CA ALA A 285 -2.76 -18.13 5.73
C ALA A 285 -2.98 -17.50 7.12
N ILE A 286 -2.56 -16.24 7.25
CA ILE A 286 -2.83 -15.43 8.44
C ILE A 286 -4.20 -14.78 8.25
N ASN A 287 -5.13 -15.00 9.19
CA ASN A 287 -6.45 -14.37 9.17
C ASN A 287 -6.36 -12.90 9.65
N ASN A 288 -7.44 -12.13 9.47
CA ASN A 288 -7.44 -10.69 9.79
C ASN A 288 -7.16 -10.42 11.27
N GLU A 289 -7.68 -11.25 12.17
CA GLU A 289 -7.50 -11.05 13.62
C GLU A 289 -6.04 -11.29 14.03
N MET A 290 -5.43 -12.38 13.59
CA MET A 290 -4.00 -12.63 13.81
C MET A 290 -3.14 -11.52 13.18
N ALA A 291 -3.48 -11.06 11.98
CA ALA A 291 -2.77 -9.97 11.33
C ALA A 291 -2.88 -8.65 12.13
N HIS A 292 -4.04 -8.36 12.71
CA HIS A 292 -4.23 -7.25 13.64
C HIS A 292 -3.33 -7.38 14.87
N GLN A 293 -3.32 -8.54 15.53
CA GLN A 293 -2.47 -8.76 16.70
C GLN A 293 -0.97 -8.64 16.39
N LEU A 294 -0.52 -9.09 15.22
CA LEU A 294 0.86 -8.90 14.75
C LEU A 294 1.17 -7.44 14.42
N TYR A 295 0.21 -6.69 13.87
CA TYR A 295 0.33 -5.25 13.68
C TYR A 295 0.48 -4.51 15.02
N VAL A 296 -0.37 -4.82 16.00
CA VAL A 296 -0.29 -4.22 17.35
C VAL A 296 1.08 -4.49 17.96
N LEU A 297 1.56 -5.73 17.90
CA LEU A 297 2.88 -6.12 18.41
C LEU A 297 4.02 -5.36 17.72
N GLN A 298 3.94 -5.17 16.40
CA GLN A 298 4.91 -4.39 15.63
C GLN A 298 4.92 -2.92 16.10
N VAL A 299 3.76 -2.29 16.25
CA VAL A 299 3.66 -0.90 16.72
C VAL A 299 4.23 -0.76 18.13
N LEU A 300 3.89 -1.66 19.05
CA LEU A 300 4.44 -1.68 20.41
C LEU A 300 5.97 -1.83 20.39
N THR A 301 6.51 -2.65 19.48
CA THR A 301 7.96 -2.81 19.31
C THR A 301 8.61 -1.52 18.81
N PHE A 302 8.01 -0.84 17.84
CA PHE A 302 8.51 0.45 17.35
C PHE A 302 8.44 1.55 18.41
N ASN A 303 7.41 1.57 19.24
CA ASN A 303 7.28 2.56 20.31
C ASN A 303 8.35 2.43 21.39
N LEU A 304 9.12 1.33 21.44
CA LEU A 304 10.32 1.25 22.29
C LEU A 304 11.42 2.24 21.86
N LEU A 305 11.39 2.71 20.61
CA LEU A 305 12.36 3.67 20.07
C LEU A 305 12.01 5.12 20.44
N GLU A 306 10.78 5.38 20.89
CA GLU A 306 10.27 6.73 21.13
C GLU A 306 11.09 7.50 22.16
N ASP A 307 11.51 6.86 23.26
CA ASP A 307 12.34 7.48 24.30
C ASP A 307 13.64 8.05 23.71
N ARG A 308 14.35 7.22 22.93
CA ARG A 308 15.59 7.63 22.26
C ARG A 308 15.33 8.64 21.15
N MET A 309 14.20 8.54 20.47
CA MET A 309 13.77 9.48 19.43
C MET A 309 13.52 10.90 19.99
N MET A 310 13.02 10.98 21.23
CA MET A 310 12.64 12.23 21.90
C MET A 310 13.68 12.72 22.91
N THR A 311 14.74 11.94 23.16
CA THR A 311 15.87 12.36 23.99
C THR A 311 16.79 13.27 23.18
N LYS A 312 16.94 14.52 23.62
CA LYS A 312 17.94 15.45 23.09
C LYS A 312 19.32 15.07 23.59
N MET A 313 20.33 15.18 22.73
CA MET A 313 21.72 15.07 23.18
C MET A 313 22.06 16.24 24.11
N ASP A 314 22.68 15.97 25.25
CA ASP A 314 23.26 17.01 26.10
C ASP A 314 24.67 17.31 25.57
N PRO A 315 24.92 18.53 25.03
CA PRO A 315 26.25 18.89 24.58
C PRO A 315 27.27 18.90 25.71
N GLN A 316 26.96 18.82 27.00
CA GLN A 316 27.94 18.76 28.08
C GLN A 316 28.24 17.32 28.55
N ASP A 317 27.43 16.34 28.14
CA ASP A 317 27.61 14.93 28.51
C ASP A 317 28.79 14.31 27.74
N GLN A 318 29.83 13.91 28.48
CA GLN A 318 31.03 13.31 27.91
C GLN A 318 30.75 11.94 27.28
N ALA A 319 29.90 11.10 27.87
CA ALA A 319 29.62 9.76 27.37
C ALA A 319 28.91 9.81 26.01
N GLN A 320 28.02 10.78 25.82
CA GLN A 320 27.34 10.99 24.54
C GLN A 320 28.33 11.54 23.48
N ARG A 321 29.20 12.48 23.86
CA ARG A 321 30.27 12.98 22.97
C ARG A 321 31.25 11.88 22.54
N ASP A 322 31.54 10.93 23.42
CA ASP A 322 32.43 9.80 23.12
C ASP A 322 31.87 8.91 21.99
N ILE A 323 30.53 8.86 21.81
CA ILE A 323 29.92 8.15 20.68
C ILE A 323 30.25 8.84 19.35
N ILE A 324 30.19 10.18 19.30
CA ILE A 324 30.58 10.96 18.11
C ILE A 324 32.07 10.79 17.82
N PHE A 325 32.90 10.79 18.87
CA PHE A 325 34.32 10.51 18.72
C PHE A 325 34.57 9.10 18.18
N GLU A 326 33.80 8.11 18.62
CA GLU A 326 33.90 6.72 18.15
C GLU A 326 33.55 6.60 16.65
N LEU A 327 32.52 7.31 16.17
CA LEU A 327 32.21 7.39 14.74
C LEU A 327 33.42 7.89 13.94
N ARG A 328 34.02 9.00 14.38
CA ARG A 328 35.23 9.56 13.78
C ARG A 328 36.38 8.54 13.79
N ARG A 329 36.62 7.90 14.93
CA ARG A 329 37.71 6.93 15.10
C ARG A 329 37.55 5.76 14.12
N ILE A 330 36.35 5.20 14.00
CA ILE A 330 36.07 4.09 13.06
C ILE A 330 36.30 4.54 11.61
N ALA A 331 35.88 5.75 11.24
CA ALA A 331 35.99 6.24 9.87
C ALA A 331 37.42 6.57 9.42
N PHE A 332 38.24 7.16 10.30
CA PHE A 332 39.52 7.76 9.90
C PHE A 332 40.76 7.19 10.60
N ASP A 333 40.62 6.60 11.78
CA ASP A 333 41.78 6.11 12.53
C ASP A 333 42.15 4.66 12.16
N ALA A 334 41.35 3.96 11.35
CA ALA A 334 41.67 2.62 10.84
C ALA A 334 42.97 2.58 10.01
N GLU A 335 43.43 3.70 9.46
CA GLU A 335 44.71 3.83 8.74
C GLU A 335 45.80 4.57 9.54
N SER A 336 45.50 5.07 10.74
CA SER A 336 46.43 5.90 11.48
C SER A 336 47.50 5.04 12.19
N GLU A 337 48.71 4.99 11.61
CA GLU A 337 49.88 4.44 12.31
C GLU A 337 50.05 5.11 13.70
N PRO A 338 50.37 4.35 14.76
CA PRO A 338 50.41 4.87 16.13
C PRO A 338 51.42 6.01 16.38
N ASN A 339 52.35 6.26 15.44
CA ASN A 339 53.44 7.23 15.61
C ASN A 339 53.05 8.71 15.48
N ASN A 340 51.83 9.05 15.01
CA ASN A 340 51.42 10.46 14.85
C ASN A 340 50.73 11.07 16.09
N SER A 341 50.63 10.33 17.20
CA SER A 341 49.94 10.79 18.41
C SER A 341 50.70 11.86 19.22
N SER A 342 51.94 12.22 18.84
CA SER A 342 52.78 13.23 19.51
C SER A 342 52.41 14.69 19.19
N GLY A 343 51.31 14.94 18.47
CA GLY A 343 50.85 16.27 18.13
C GLY A 343 50.37 17.10 19.34
N SER A 344 50.71 18.39 19.33
CA SER A 344 50.13 19.40 20.22
C SER A 344 48.60 19.30 20.28
N MET A 345 48.02 19.59 21.45
CA MET A 345 46.57 19.52 21.71
C MET A 345 45.77 20.36 20.68
N GLU A 346 46.30 21.51 20.25
CA GLU A 346 45.65 22.36 19.26
C GLU A 346 45.62 21.73 17.85
N LYS A 347 46.71 21.04 17.44
CA LYS A 347 46.71 20.31 16.17
C LYS A 347 45.66 19.20 16.14
N ARG A 348 45.44 18.51 17.28
CA ARG A 348 44.40 17.49 17.43
C ARG A 348 42.99 18.06 17.31
N LYS A 349 42.69 19.18 17.96
CA LYS A 349 41.38 19.85 17.86
C LYS A 349 41.06 20.25 16.41
N SER A 350 42.00 20.89 15.72
CA SER A 350 41.80 21.28 14.31
C SER A 350 41.58 20.07 13.39
N MET A 351 42.29 18.96 13.64
CA MET A 351 42.09 17.71 12.92
C MET A 351 40.67 17.17 13.13
N TYR A 352 40.19 17.12 14.36
CA TYR A 352 38.85 16.63 14.68
C TYR A 352 37.75 17.46 14.02
N THR A 353 37.85 18.80 14.06
CA THR A 353 36.91 19.69 13.37
C THR A 353 36.85 19.43 11.85
N ARG A 354 38.01 19.15 11.22
CA ARG A 354 38.06 18.80 9.80
C ARG A 354 37.41 17.44 9.52
N ASP A 355 37.63 16.47 10.39
CA ASP A 355 37.07 15.12 10.26
C ASP A 355 35.54 15.13 10.47
N TYR A 356 35.02 15.93 11.40
CA TYR A 356 33.59 16.13 11.57
C TYR A 356 32.94 16.84 10.39
N LYS A 357 33.64 17.79 9.77
CA LYS A 357 33.20 18.40 8.50
C LYS A 357 33.13 17.34 7.39
N LYS A 358 34.13 16.45 7.30
CA LYS A 358 34.16 15.33 6.33
C LYS A 358 33.06 14.29 6.57
N LEU A 359 32.66 14.06 7.82
CA LEU A 359 31.50 13.24 8.17
C LEU A 359 30.16 13.88 7.75
N GLY A 360 30.16 15.15 7.34
CA GLY A 360 28.94 15.84 6.91
C GLY A 360 28.06 16.33 8.05
N PHE A 361 28.66 16.63 9.22
CA PHE A 361 27.97 17.36 10.29
C PHE A 361 27.86 18.84 9.94
N ILE A 362 26.70 19.43 10.26
CA ILE A 362 26.46 20.87 10.06
C ILE A 362 27.32 21.63 11.08
N ASN A 363 27.18 21.30 12.36
CA ASN A 363 27.96 21.88 13.44
C ASN A 363 29.31 21.17 13.62
N HIS A 364 30.17 21.17 12.60
CA HIS A 364 31.47 20.47 12.61
C HIS A 364 32.45 20.90 13.73
N VAL A 365 32.26 22.07 14.36
CA VAL A 365 33.00 22.49 15.56
C VAL A 365 32.51 21.74 16.81
N ASN A 366 31.19 21.50 16.90
CA ASN A 366 30.56 20.78 18.00
C ASN A 366 29.37 19.94 17.47
N PRO A 367 29.62 18.73 16.94
CA PRO A 367 28.57 17.94 16.29
C PRO A 367 27.44 17.51 17.22
N ALA A 368 27.64 17.58 18.54
CA ALA A 368 26.58 17.31 19.51
C ALA A 368 25.36 18.22 19.31
N MET A 369 25.56 19.43 18.77
CA MET A 369 24.47 20.36 18.47
C MET A 369 23.51 19.82 17.39
N ASP A 370 23.98 18.96 16.48
CA ASP A 370 23.14 18.38 15.41
C ASP A 370 22.08 17.41 15.97
N PHE A 371 22.30 16.86 17.17
CA PHE A 371 21.41 15.89 17.84
C PHE A 371 20.53 16.53 18.93
N THR A 372 20.49 17.86 19.01
CA THR A 372 19.63 18.59 19.96
C THR A 372 18.19 18.74 19.48
N GLN A 373 17.93 18.47 18.19
CA GLN A 373 16.59 18.50 17.60
C GLN A 373 15.90 17.15 17.74
N THR A 374 14.64 17.18 18.13
CA THR A 374 13.77 16.00 18.31
C THR A 374 12.46 16.21 17.57
N PRO A 375 11.94 15.20 16.86
CA PRO A 375 12.62 13.95 16.48
C PRO A 375 13.79 14.22 15.48
N PRO A 376 14.80 13.33 15.39
CA PRO A 376 14.90 12.01 16.01
C PRO A 376 15.87 11.92 17.21
N GLY A 377 16.43 13.04 17.68
CA GLY A 377 17.26 13.08 18.89
C GLY A 377 18.41 12.07 18.88
N MET A 378 18.59 11.39 20.02
CA MET A 378 19.65 10.39 20.22
C MET A 378 19.49 9.14 19.36
N LEU A 379 18.29 8.80 18.89
CA LEU A 379 18.07 7.62 18.04
C LEU A 379 18.88 7.70 16.74
N ALA A 380 19.06 8.89 16.17
CA ALA A 380 19.93 9.04 14.99
C ALA A 380 21.38 8.71 15.30
N LEU A 381 21.89 9.11 16.48
CA LEU A 381 23.25 8.80 16.89
C LEU A 381 23.42 7.30 17.15
N ASP A 382 22.42 6.66 17.76
CA ASP A 382 22.41 5.21 18.01
C ASP A 382 22.45 4.42 16.68
N ASN A 383 21.63 4.83 15.70
CA ASN A 383 21.61 4.26 14.35
C ASN A 383 22.97 4.40 13.64
N MET A 384 23.58 5.58 13.71
CA MET A 384 24.90 5.84 13.11
C MET A 384 25.98 4.96 13.77
N LEU A 385 25.98 4.87 15.10
CA LEU A 385 26.91 4.02 15.83
C LEU A 385 26.71 2.55 15.50
N TYR A 386 25.47 2.10 15.41
CA TYR A 386 25.13 0.74 15.03
C TYR A 386 25.68 0.41 13.64
N PHE A 387 25.43 1.28 12.65
CA PHE A 387 25.97 1.13 11.28
C PHE A 387 27.50 1.08 11.27
N ALA A 388 28.15 1.97 12.01
CA ALA A 388 29.61 2.02 12.10
C ALA A 388 30.22 0.75 12.71
N LYS A 389 29.55 0.13 13.70
CA LYS A 389 30.06 -1.07 14.40
C LYS A 389 29.69 -2.38 13.73
N HIS A 390 28.50 -2.50 13.14
CA HIS A 390 27.98 -3.76 12.61
C HIS A 390 28.15 -3.88 11.09
N HIS A 391 28.22 -2.75 10.38
CA HIS A 391 28.42 -2.68 8.93
C HIS A 391 29.62 -1.78 8.60
N GLN A 392 30.71 -1.96 9.35
CA GLN A 392 31.88 -1.09 9.36
C GLN A 392 32.45 -0.82 7.95
N ASP A 393 32.59 -1.84 7.10
CA ASP A 393 33.11 -1.68 5.74
C ASP A 393 32.21 -0.81 4.85
N ALA A 394 30.89 -0.93 5.01
CA ALA A 394 29.93 -0.11 4.28
C ALA A 394 29.95 1.33 4.81
N TYR A 395 30.05 1.50 6.12
CA TYR A 395 30.18 2.80 6.78
C TYR A 395 31.43 3.56 6.33
N ILE A 396 32.61 2.95 6.47
CA ILE A 396 33.90 3.54 6.06
C ILE A 396 33.85 3.92 4.58
N ARG A 397 33.34 3.02 3.72
CA ARG A 397 33.22 3.29 2.29
C ARG A 397 32.38 4.52 1.98
N ILE A 398 31.18 4.64 2.57
CA ILE A 398 30.31 5.81 2.35
C ILE A 398 31.00 7.10 2.81
N VAL A 399 31.63 7.08 3.98
CA VAL A 399 32.31 8.27 4.52
C VAL A 399 33.50 8.66 3.65
N LEU A 400 34.37 7.71 3.30
CA LEU A 400 35.55 7.98 2.48
C LEU A 400 35.18 8.42 1.07
N GLU A 401 34.23 7.74 0.41
CA GLU A 401 33.73 8.10 -0.94
C GLU A 401 33.21 9.54 -1.00
N ASN A 402 32.61 10.06 0.08
CA ASN A 402 32.08 11.43 0.10
C ASN A 402 33.11 12.44 0.62
N SER A 403 34.03 12.03 1.50
CA SER A 403 35.05 12.92 2.08
C SER A 403 36.22 13.23 1.14
N SER A 404 36.47 12.38 0.15
CA SER A 404 37.52 12.56 -0.86
C SER A 404 37.06 13.37 -2.08
N ARG A 405 35.79 13.80 -2.11
CA ARG A 405 35.21 14.56 -3.22
C ARG A 405 35.42 16.06 -3.01
N GLU A 406 35.91 16.73 -4.04
CA GLU A 406 36.11 18.18 -4.07
C GLU A 406 35.02 18.90 -4.90
N ASP A 407 34.05 18.17 -5.46
CA ASP A 407 33.16 18.63 -6.54
C ASP A 407 31.77 19.14 -6.09
N LYS A 408 31.59 19.56 -4.82
CA LYS A 408 30.30 20.03 -4.22
C LYS A 408 29.13 19.03 -4.25
N HIS A 409 29.40 17.81 -4.70
CA HIS A 409 28.42 16.73 -4.88
C HIS A 409 28.53 15.67 -3.77
N GLU A 410 29.24 15.95 -2.67
CA GLU A 410 29.34 15.09 -1.51
C GLU A 410 27.99 14.94 -0.79
N CYS A 411 27.64 13.69 -0.44
CA CYS A 411 26.49 13.40 0.40
C CYS A 411 26.91 13.55 1.87
N PRO A 412 26.34 14.50 2.64
CA PRO A 412 26.74 14.72 4.02
C PRO A 412 26.19 13.59 4.91
N PHE A 413 27.03 12.61 5.29
CA PHE A 413 26.60 11.42 6.03
C PHE A 413 25.88 11.76 7.35
N GLY A 414 26.41 12.68 8.16
CA GLY A 414 25.83 13.10 9.43
C GLY A 414 24.42 13.68 9.27
N ARG A 415 24.28 14.75 8.48
CA ARG A 415 22.97 15.35 8.16
C ARG A 415 22.00 14.34 7.55
N SER A 416 22.47 13.52 6.61
CA SER A 416 21.63 12.52 5.92
C SER A 416 21.13 11.45 6.90
N SER A 417 21.95 11.02 7.85
CA SER A 417 21.58 10.01 8.85
C SER A 417 20.51 10.51 9.81
N ILE A 418 20.60 11.78 10.24
CA ILE A 418 19.61 12.43 11.12
C ILE A 418 18.26 12.54 10.39
N GLU A 419 18.25 13.14 9.20
CA GLU A 419 17.03 13.33 8.43
C GLU A 419 16.41 11.99 7.98
N LEU A 420 17.25 11.01 7.65
CA LEU A 420 16.77 9.67 7.31
C LEU A 420 16.13 9.01 8.52
N THR A 421 16.76 9.04 9.69
CA THR A 421 16.18 8.45 10.91
C THR A 421 14.82 9.05 11.20
N LYS A 422 14.68 10.38 11.11
CA LYS A 422 13.41 11.08 11.25
C LYS A 422 12.35 10.59 10.25
N MET A 423 12.71 10.51 8.97
CA MET A 423 11.82 10.02 7.92
C MET A 423 11.39 8.58 8.15
N LEU A 424 12.29 7.70 8.61
CA LEU A 424 11.95 6.30 8.89
C LEU A 424 10.99 6.20 10.08
N CYS A 425 11.16 7.04 11.11
CA CYS A 425 10.19 7.16 12.21
C CYS A 425 8.81 7.63 11.71
N GLU A 426 8.76 8.61 10.80
CA GLU A 426 7.50 9.06 10.20
C GLU A 426 6.81 7.97 9.37
N ILE A 427 7.57 7.22 8.55
CA ILE A 427 7.04 6.14 7.72
C ILE A 427 6.45 5.02 8.59
N LEU A 428 7.14 4.67 9.67
CA LEU A 428 6.75 3.58 10.58
C LEU A 428 5.86 4.04 11.74
N LYS A 429 5.52 5.34 11.79
CA LYS A 429 4.66 5.95 12.82
C LYS A 429 5.14 5.68 14.25
N VAL A 430 6.46 5.79 14.46
CA VAL A 430 7.08 5.57 15.78
C VAL A 430 6.51 6.57 16.79
N GLY A 431 5.98 6.06 17.91
CA GLY A 431 5.35 6.84 18.98
C GLY A 431 3.83 6.92 18.91
N GLU A 432 3.20 6.47 17.82
CA GLU A 432 1.74 6.43 17.72
C GLU A 432 1.17 5.15 18.36
N LEU A 433 -0.02 5.24 18.95
CA LEU A 433 -0.74 4.07 19.47
C LEU A 433 -1.29 3.19 18.32
N PRO A 434 -1.39 1.87 18.51
CA PRO A 434 -1.93 0.98 17.50
C PRO A 434 -3.41 1.32 17.22
N SER A 435 -3.77 1.32 15.94
CA SER A 435 -5.17 1.45 15.52
C SER A 435 -5.95 0.17 15.82
N GLU A 436 -7.17 0.32 16.35
CA GLU A 436 -8.05 -0.78 16.75
C GLU A 436 -8.47 -1.72 15.62
N THR A 437 -8.40 -1.29 14.35
CA THR A 437 -8.90 -2.05 13.20
C THR A 437 -7.84 -2.33 12.14
N CYS A 438 -6.62 -1.79 12.30
CA CYS A 438 -5.55 -1.97 11.33
C CYS A 438 -4.92 -3.36 11.45
N ASN A 439 -4.63 -4.00 10.32
CA ASN A 439 -3.99 -5.30 10.25
C ASN A 439 -2.75 -5.32 9.35
N ASP A 440 -2.20 -4.14 9.05
CA ASP A 440 -1.07 -3.98 8.15
C ASP A 440 0.27 -4.06 8.89
N PHE A 441 0.91 -5.23 8.85
CA PHE A 441 2.23 -5.45 9.44
C PHE A 441 3.27 -5.85 8.37
N HIS A 442 4.55 -5.64 8.68
CA HIS A 442 5.68 -5.95 7.82
C HIS A 442 6.52 -7.09 8.42
N PRO A 443 6.43 -8.32 7.87
CA PRO A 443 7.08 -9.50 8.44
C PRO A 443 8.60 -9.37 8.64
N MET A 444 9.28 -8.57 7.81
CA MET A 444 10.73 -8.39 7.90
C MET A 444 11.21 -7.87 9.26
N PHE A 445 10.41 -7.06 9.97
CA PHE A 445 10.85 -6.52 11.26
C PHE A 445 10.91 -7.58 12.37
N PHE A 446 10.24 -8.72 12.18
CA PHE A 446 10.31 -9.86 13.10
C PHE A 446 11.54 -10.76 12.84
N THR A 447 12.38 -10.44 11.86
CA THR A 447 13.52 -11.29 11.49
C THR A 447 14.81 -10.99 12.27
N HIS A 448 14.91 -9.81 12.89
CA HIS A 448 16.10 -9.33 13.59
C HIS A 448 15.72 -8.69 14.93
N ASP A 449 16.60 -8.73 15.93
CA ASP A 449 16.41 -8.06 17.24
C ASP A 449 16.67 -6.54 17.16
N ARG A 450 17.51 -6.12 16.21
CA ARG A 450 17.81 -4.72 15.87
C ARG A 450 17.26 -4.33 14.50
N SER A 451 15.99 -4.66 14.26
CA SER A 451 15.41 -4.59 12.92
C SER A 451 15.29 -3.15 12.39
N PHE A 452 15.10 -2.17 13.27
CA PHE A 452 15.03 -0.76 12.87
C PHE A 452 16.42 -0.23 12.49
N GLU A 453 17.44 -0.58 13.25
CA GLU A 453 18.82 -0.19 12.97
C GLU A 453 19.33 -0.83 11.67
N GLU A 454 19.02 -2.11 11.42
CA GLU A 454 19.30 -2.77 10.14
C GLU A 454 18.54 -2.15 8.97
N PHE A 455 17.27 -1.80 9.18
CA PHE A 455 16.46 -1.07 8.20
C PHE A 455 17.08 0.30 7.87
N PHE A 456 17.55 1.04 8.87
CA PHE A 456 18.33 2.26 8.69
C PHE A 456 19.61 2.00 7.88
N CYS A 457 20.37 0.94 8.19
CA CYS A 457 21.61 0.61 7.49
C CYS A 457 21.39 0.34 5.99
N ILE A 458 20.27 -0.29 5.62
CA ILE A 458 19.87 -0.48 4.22
C ILE A 458 19.50 0.86 3.59
N CYS A 459 18.69 1.67 4.28
CA CYS A 459 18.19 2.94 3.76
C CYS A 459 19.28 4.01 3.61
N ILE A 460 20.30 4.06 4.46
CA ILE A 460 21.40 5.04 4.33
C ILE A 460 22.30 4.71 3.13
N GLN A 461 22.49 3.42 2.83
CA GLN A 461 23.16 2.97 1.61
C GLN A 461 22.34 3.32 0.36
N LEU A 462 21.01 3.13 0.40
CA LEU A 462 20.11 3.58 -0.66
C LEU A 462 20.21 5.09 -0.88
N LEU A 463 20.17 5.88 0.18
CA LEU A 463 20.25 7.34 0.11
C LEU A 463 21.55 7.79 -0.57
N ASN A 464 22.70 7.23 -0.18
CA ASN A 464 23.98 7.54 -0.83
C ASN A 464 24.00 7.14 -2.32
N LYS A 465 23.34 6.02 -2.67
CA LYS A 465 23.19 5.59 -4.07
C LYS A 465 22.31 6.58 -4.86
N THR A 466 21.13 6.92 -4.35
CA THR A 466 20.18 7.84 -5.00
C THR A 466 20.78 9.24 -5.16
N TRP A 467 21.52 9.74 -4.16
CA TRP A 467 22.27 10.99 -4.25
C TRP A 467 23.24 11.00 -5.46
N LYS A 468 23.99 9.92 -5.65
CA LYS A 468 24.90 9.75 -6.79
C LYS A 468 24.16 9.65 -8.13
N GLU A 469 23.09 8.88 -8.19
CA GLU A 469 22.26 8.74 -9.40
C GLU A 469 21.65 10.07 -9.84
N MET A 470 21.24 10.91 -8.89
CA MET A 470 20.70 12.25 -9.14
C MET A 470 21.77 13.30 -9.45
N ARG A 471 23.07 12.98 -9.28
CA ARG A 471 24.18 13.95 -9.29
C ARG A 471 23.88 15.16 -8.39
N ALA A 472 23.30 14.87 -7.23
CA ALA A 472 22.75 15.88 -6.35
C ALA A 472 23.82 16.79 -5.75
N THR A 473 23.42 18.01 -5.41
CA THR A 473 24.20 18.95 -4.60
C THR A 473 23.50 19.18 -3.27
N SER A 474 24.12 19.96 -2.37
CA SER A 474 23.51 20.37 -1.10
C SER A 474 22.11 21.03 -1.26
N GLU A 475 21.85 21.67 -2.40
CA GLU A 475 20.56 22.33 -2.70
C GLU A 475 19.46 21.31 -3.04
N ASP A 476 19.82 20.15 -3.57
CA ASP A 476 18.88 19.08 -3.94
C ASP A 476 18.56 18.14 -2.78
N PHE A 477 19.13 18.39 -1.59
CA PHE A 477 19.00 17.50 -0.43
C PHE A 477 17.55 17.09 -0.16
N ASN A 478 16.62 18.04 -0.12
CA ASN A 478 15.21 17.75 0.12
C ASN A 478 14.58 16.89 -0.99
N LYS A 479 14.98 17.10 -2.26
CA LYS A 479 14.48 16.30 -3.39
C LYS A 479 14.99 14.85 -3.30
N VAL A 480 16.27 14.66 -2.95
CA VAL A 480 16.84 13.32 -2.73
C VAL A 480 16.08 12.61 -1.62
N MET A 481 15.83 13.29 -0.50
CA MET A 481 15.04 12.73 0.60
C MET A 481 13.62 12.33 0.17
N GLN A 482 12.94 13.13 -0.65
CA GLN A 482 11.62 12.77 -1.19
C GLN A 482 11.67 11.53 -2.08
N VAL A 483 12.67 11.40 -2.95
CA VAL A 483 12.84 10.21 -3.79
C VAL A 483 13.10 8.98 -2.93
N VAL A 484 13.98 9.09 -1.93
CA VAL A 484 14.28 8.00 -1.00
C VAL A 484 13.03 7.59 -0.19
N LYS A 485 12.24 8.56 0.28
CA LYS A 485 10.96 8.31 0.95
C LYS A 485 10.04 7.46 0.08
N GLU A 486 9.89 7.84 -1.20
CA GLU A 486 9.08 7.09 -2.15
C GLU A 486 9.63 5.68 -2.43
N GLN A 487 10.94 5.54 -2.62
CA GLN A 487 11.60 4.23 -2.82
C GLN A 487 11.31 3.29 -1.64
N VAL A 488 11.48 3.78 -0.41
CA VAL A 488 11.24 3.03 0.82
C VAL A 488 9.77 2.66 0.97
N MET A 489 8.85 3.62 0.81
CA MET A 489 7.41 3.38 0.92
C MET A 489 6.93 2.36 -0.10
N ARG A 490 7.31 2.49 -1.38
CA ARG A 490 6.94 1.53 -2.43
C ARG A 490 7.49 0.13 -2.15
N ALA A 491 8.72 0.02 -1.64
CA ALA A 491 9.28 -1.27 -1.26
C ALA A 491 8.54 -1.91 -0.07
N LEU A 492 8.15 -1.13 0.94
CA LEU A 492 7.37 -1.59 2.09
C LEU A 492 5.98 -2.11 1.69
N THR A 493 5.31 -1.46 0.73
CA THR A 493 4.01 -1.91 0.19
C THR A 493 4.06 -3.33 -0.36
N THR A 494 5.22 -3.81 -0.82
CA THR A 494 5.39 -5.18 -1.32
C THR A 494 5.48 -6.25 -0.21
N LYS A 495 5.45 -5.84 1.07
CA LYS A 495 5.53 -6.70 2.26
C LYS A 495 6.66 -7.75 2.22
N PRO A 496 7.92 -7.31 2.09
CA PRO A 496 9.05 -8.24 2.07
C PRO A 496 9.11 -9.08 3.36
N SER A 497 9.46 -10.36 3.21
CA SER A 497 9.48 -11.32 4.34
C SER A 497 10.79 -11.31 5.15
N SER A 498 11.78 -10.54 4.70
CA SER A 498 13.09 -10.36 5.32
C SER A 498 13.74 -9.06 4.86
N LEU A 499 14.73 -8.58 5.62
CA LEU A 499 15.52 -7.39 5.29
C LEU A 499 16.32 -7.56 3.99
N ASP A 500 16.79 -8.77 3.67
CA ASP A 500 17.44 -9.07 2.39
C ASP A 500 16.49 -8.92 1.21
N GLN A 501 15.25 -9.40 1.34
CA GLN A 501 14.23 -9.18 0.31
C GLN A 501 13.90 -7.71 0.14
N PHE A 502 13.80 -6.95 1.24
CA PHE A 502 13.60 -5.50 1.18
C PHE A 502 14.75 -4.81 0.42
N LYS A 503 16.00 -5.17 0.72
CA LYS A 503 17.18 -4.70 0.00
C LYS A 503 17.12 -5.03 -1.49
N SER A 504 16.73 -6.25 -1.86
CA SER A 504 16.54 -6.64 -3.27
C SER A 504 15.40 -5.87 -3.96
N LYS A 505 14.31 -5.55 -3.26
CA LYS A 505 13.23 -4.71 -3.82
C LYS A 505 13.71 -3.28 -4.09
N LEU A 506 14.49 -2.71 -3.16
CA LEU A 506 15.08 -1.38 -3.34
C LEU A 506 16.09 -1.33 -4.50
N GLN A 507 16.82 -2.41 -4.77
CA GLN A 507 17.72 -2.47 -5.93
C GLN A 507 16.99 -2.29 -7.26
N ASN A 508 15.73 -2.73 -7.35
CA ASN A 508 14.87 -2.58 -8.53
C ASN A 508 14.13 -1.23 -8.59
N LEU A 509 14.27 -0.39 -7.56
CA LEU A 509 13.67 0.95 -7.49
C LEU A 509 14.78 2.01 -7.58
N SER A 510 15.60 1.97 -8.64
CA SER A 510 16.59 3.03 -8.89
C SER A 510 15.91 4.38 -9.17
N TYR A 511 16.66 5.48 -9.13
CA TYR A 511 16.12 6.79 -9.46
C TYR A 511 15.48 6.82 -10.87
N THR A 512 16.11 6.17 -11.85
CA THR A 512 15.56 6.05 -13.21
C THR A 512 14.23 5.30 -13.24
N GLU A 513 14.08 4.24 -12.46
CA GLU A 513 12.81 3.51 -12.38
C GLU A 513 11.73 4.33 -11.67
N ILE A 514 12.07 5.09 -10.62
CA ILE A 514 11.13 6.03 -9.99
C ILE A 514 10.65 7.08 -11.00
N LEU A 515 11.55 7.64 -11.82
CA LEU A 515 11.15 8.59 -12.88
C LEU A 515 10.20 7.95 -13.91
N LYS A 516 10.47 6.72 -14.35
CA LYS A 516 9.59 6.00 -15.28
C LYS A 516 8.22 5.72 -14.67
N ILE A 517 8.17 5.31 -13.40
CA ILE A 517 6.90 5.07 -12.70
C ILE A 517 6.10 6.37 -12.59
N ARG A 518 6.71 7.46 -12.14
CA ARG A 518 6.07 8.79 -12.07
C ARG A 518 5.57 9.25 -13.45
N GLN A 519 6.35 9.02 -14.50
CA GLN A 519 5.95 9.33 -15.87
C GLN A 519 4.74 8.49 -16.32
N SER A 520 4.74 7.19 -16.02
CA SER A 520 3.61 6.31 -16.33
C SER A 520 2.35 6.68 -15.55
N GLU A 521 2.48 7.03 -14.27
CA GLU A 521 1.37 7.46 -13.42
C GLU A 521 0.75 8.77 -13.94
N ARG A 522 1.59 9.73 -14.38
CA ARG A 522 1.13 10.95 -15.05
C ARG A 522 0.40 10.66 -16.37
N MET A 523 0.96 9.79 -17.21
CA MET A 523 0.33 9.41 -18.48
C MET A 523 -1.02 8.68 -18.26
N ASN A 524 -1.15 7.92 -17.18
CA ASN A 524 -2.41 7.23 -16.84
C ASN A 524 -3.45 8.19 -16.24
N GLN A 525 -3.03 9.31 -15.63
CA GLN A 525 -3.92 10.34 -15.11
C GLN A 525 -4.37 11.34 -16.18
N GLU A 526 -3.54 11.64 -17.18
CA GLU A 526 -3.90 12.47 -18.33
C GLU A 526 -4.93 11.72 -19.20
N ASP A 527 -6.21 12.03 -19.02
CA ASP A 527 -7.34 11.35 -19.66
C ASP A 527 -7.51 11.77 -21.14
N PHE A 528 -6.52 11.43 -21.97
CA PHE A 528 -6.46 11.75 -23.41
C PHE A 528 -7.60 11.14 -24.24
N GLN A 529 -8.49 10.36 -23.61
CA GLN A 529 -9.66 9.72 -24.20
C GLN A 529 -10.96 10.49 -23.93
N SER A 530 -10.92 11.56 -23.12
CA SER A 530 -12.11 12.39 -22.88
C SER A 530 -12.63 13.02 -24.19
N ARG A 531 -13.96 13.08 -24.29
CA ARG A 531 -14.65 13.55 -25.52
C ARG A 531 -14.19 14.93 -26.01
N PRO A 532 -13.99 15.96 -25.14
CA PRO A 532 -13.49 17.25 -25.59
C PRO A 532 -12.10 17.18 -26.24
N ILE A 533 -11.21 16.31 -25.73
CA ILE A 533 -9.87 16.11 -26.29
C ILE A 533 -9.95 15.40 -27.65
N LEU A 534 -10.87 14.45 -27.82
CA LEU A 534 -11.10 13.77 -29.11
C LEU A 534 -11.63 14.76 -30.16
N GLU A 535 -12.63 15.58 -29.81
CA GLU A 535 -13.16 16.63 -30.70
C GLU A 535 -12.08 17.67 -31.06
N LEU A 536 -11.22 18.01 -30.10
CA LEU A 536 -10.07 18.89 -30.35
C LEU A 536 -9.05 18.25 -31.30
N LYS A 537 -8.75 16.96 -31.15
CA LYS A 537 -7.88 16.21 -32.06
C LYS A 537 -8.42 16.23 -33.49
N GLU A 538 -9.70 15.95 -33.68
CA GLU A 538 -10.35 15.99 -35.00
C GLU A 538 -10.28 17.38 -35.64
N LYS A 539 -10.42 18.45 -34.85
CA LYS A 539 -10.34 19.82 -35.33
C LYS A 539 -8.94 20.25 -35.76
N ILE A 540 -7.90 19.76 -35.08
CA ILE A 540 -6.50 20.11 -35.33
C ILE A 540 -5.87 19.24 -36.43
N GLN A 541 -6.32 17.99 -36.57
CA GLN A 541 -5.77 17.03 -37.52
C GLN A 541 -5.58 17.57 -38.96
N PRO A 542 -6.50 18.34 -39.57
CA PRO A 542 -6.31 18.89 -40.91
C PRO A 542 -5.12 19.85 -41.02
N GLU A 543 -4.87 20.67 -39.99
CA GLU A 543 -3.76 21.63 -39.97
C GLU A 543 -2.41 20.90 -39.91
N ILE A 544 -2.33 19.85 -39.09
CA ILE A 544 -1.13 18.99 -38.98
C ILE A 544 -0.87 18.24 -40.30
N LEU A 545 -1.92 17.72 -40.95
CA LEU A 545 -1.80 17.08 -42.26
C LEU A 545 -1.27 18.04 -43.34
N GLU A 546 -1.72 19.30 -43.33
CA GLU A 546 -1.22 20.32 -44.25
C GLU A 546 0.25 20.67 -43.96
N LEU A 547 0.66 20.72 -42.68
CA LEU A 547 2.07 20.90 -42.30
C LEU A 547 2.95 19.74 -42.82
N ILE A 548 2.53 18.49 -42.61
CA ILE A 548 3.25 17.31 -43.12
C ILE A 548 3.34 17.38 -44.65
N LYS A 549 2.23 17.72 -45.33
CA LYS A 549 2.19 17.88 -46.78
C LYS A 549 3.18 18.92 -47.27
N GLN A 550 3.26 20.09 -46.64
CA GLN A 550 4.25 21.11 -46.98
C GLN A 550 5.68 20.60 -46.81
N GLN A 551 5.96 19.86 -45.74
CA GLN A 551 7.26 19.22 -45.54
C GLN A 551 7.58 18.23 -46.67
N ARG A 552 6.63 17.39 -47.09
CA ARG A 552 6.83 16.44 -48.20
C ARG A 552 7.13 17.16 -49.51
N LEU A 553 6.38 18.22 -49.82
CA LEU A 553 6.59 19.03 -51.02
C LEU A 553 7.96 19.72 -51.01
N ASN A 554 8.38 20.27 -49.86
CA ASN A 554 9.70 20.88 -49.72
C ASN A 554 10.82 19.86 -49.95
N ARG A 555 10.68 18.62 -49.44
CA ARG A 555 11.63 17.54 -49.71
C ARG A 555 11.68 17.14 -51.18
N LEU A 556 10.53 17.13 -51.87
CA LEU A 556 10.52 16.94 -53.32
C LEU A 556 11.21 18.09 -54.06
N VAL A 557 11.07 19.32 -53.58
CA VAL A 557 11.75 20.49 -54.14
C VAL A 557 13.26 20.36 -54.00
N GLU A 558 13.78 19.93 -52.85
CA GLU A 558 15.21 19.63 -52.65
C GLU A 558 15.68 18.54 -53.63
N GLY A 559 14.85 17.51 -53.83
CA GLY A 559 15.07 16.44 -54.79
C GLY A 559 15.92 15.28 -54.26
N THR A 560 16.07 14.25 -55.08
CA THR A 560 16.73 13.01 -54.68
C THR A 560 17.47 12.37 -55.84
N CYS A 561 18.59 11.73 -55.51
CA CYS A 561 19.40 10.94 -56.43
C CYS A 561 18.93 9.48 -56.44
N PHE A 562 18.65 8.94 -57.63
CA PHE A 562 18.15 7.60 -57.85
C PHE A 562 19.11 6.78 -58.72
N ARG A 563 19.13 5.47 -58.53
CA ARG A 563 19.94 4.55 -59.37
C ARG A 563 19.20 4.25 -60.67
N LYS A 564 19.91 4.20 -61.80
CA LYS A 564 19.31 3.78 -63.08
C LYS A 564 19.08 2.27 -63.16
N LEU A 565 17.90 1.92 -63.66
CA LEU A 565 17.46 0.57 -64.01
C LEU A 565 18.04 0.14 -65.37
N ASN A 566 19.36 -0.13 -65.47
CA ASN A 566 19.94 -0.69 -66.71
C ASN A 566 20.59 -2.05 -66.43
N ALA A 567 19.99 -3.11 -66.97
CA ALA A 567 20.29 -4.51 -66.67
C ALA A 567 21.61 -5.07 -67.26
N ARG A 568 22.47 -4.26 -67.92
CA ARG A 568 23.59 -4.82 -68.71
C ARG A 568 24.98 -4.18 -68.55
N ARG A 569 25.17 -3.14 -67.76
CA ARG A 569 26.51 -2.52 -67.62
C ARG A 569 26.89 -2.32 -66.15
N ARG A 570 28.16 -2.60 -65.83
CA ARG A 570 28.75 -2.56 -64.47
C ARG A 570 28.93 -1.15 -63.87
N GLN A 571 28.67 -0.09 -64.62
CA GLN A 571 28.80 1.28 -64.11
C GLN A 571 27.46 1.74 -63.55
N ASP A 572 27.43 2.01 -62.24
CA ASP A 572 26.29 2.60 -61.56
C ASP A 572 26.06 4.02 -62.07
N LYS A 573 25.13 4.15 -63.01
CA LYS A 573 24.64 5.45 -63.46
C LYS A 573 23.53 5.90 -62.52
N PHE A 574 23.62 7.13 -62.08
CA PHE A 574 22.59 7.78 -61.27
C PHE A 574 21.85 8.81 -62.11
N TRP A 575 20.65 9.15 -61.65
CA TRP A 575 19.87 10.25 -62.18
C TRP A 575 19.23 11.00 -61.02
N TYR A 576 18.95 12.27 -61.21
CA TYR A 576 18.35 13.12 -60.19
C TYR A 576 16.94 13.48 -60.60
N CYS A 577 16.04 13.58 -59.65
CA CYS A 577 14.71 14.14 -59.87
C CYS A 577 14.39 15.13 -58.74
N ARG A 578 13.83 16.29 -59.10
CA ARG A 578 13.33 17.27 -58.14
C ARG A 578 12.09 17.98 -58.67
N LEU A 579 11.28 18.49 -57.76
CA LEU A 579 10.14 19.33 -58.05
C LEU A 579 10.57 20.80 -58.17
N SER A 580 9.96 21.53 -59.10
CA SER A 580 10.17 22.98 -59.20
C SER A 580 9.61 23.69 -57.97
N PRO A 581 10.19 24.82 -57.52
CA PRO A 581 9.72 25.55 -56.32
C PRO A 581 8.26 25.99 -56.36
N ASN A 582 7.66 26.11 -57.55
CA ASN A 582 6.23 26.43 -57.73
C ASN A 582 5.32 25.19 -57.80
N HIS A 583 5.88 23.99 -57.59
CA HIS A 583 5.22 22.68 -57.60
C HIS A 583 4.53 22.29 -58.91
N LYS A 584 4.99 22.84 -60.05
CA LYS A 584 4.36 22.63 -61.37
C LYS A 584 5.10 21.67 -62.29
N VAL A 585 6.40 21.44 -62.09
CA VAL A 585 7.24 20.67 -63.01
C VAL A 585 8.20 19.79 -62.23
N LEU A 586 8.29 18.51 -62.57
CA LEU A 586 9.38 17.64 -62.16
C LEU A 586 10.53 17.76 -63.16
N HIS A 587 11.69 18.15 -62.67
CA HIS A 587 12.92 18.21 -63.43
C HIS A 587 13.74 16.96 -63.15
N TYR A 588 14.27 16.33 -64.20
CA TYR A 588 15.11 15.16 -64.04
C TYR A 588 16.17 15.05 -65.12
N GLY A 589 17.20 14.26 -64.83
CA GLY A 589 18.32 14.09 -65.76
C GLY A 589 19.41 13.19 -65.18
N ASP A 590 20.28 12.73 -66.07
CA ASP A 590 21.41 11.88 -65.72
C ASP A 590 22.48 12.68 -64.99
N LEU A 591 23.09 12.06 -63.97
CA LEU A 591 24.26 12.60 -63.29
C LEU A 591 25.49 11.76 -63.65
N GLU A 592 26.61 12.44 -63.94
CA GLU A 592 27.91 11.77 -64.16
C GLU A 592 28.55 11.33 -62.84
N GLU A 593 28.36 12.11 -61.78
CA GLU A 593 28.85 11.84 -60.43
C GLU A 593 27.74 12.03 -59.39
N SER A 594 27.87 11.38 -58.23
CA SER A 594 26.96 11.58 -57.10
C SER A 594 27.02 13.05 -56.64
N PRO A 595 25.87 13.73 -56.50
CA PRO A 595 25.87 15.15 -56.20
C PRO A 595 26.32 15.41 -54.77
N GLN A 596 27.18 16.41 -54.56
CA GLN A 596 27.63 16.86 -53.23
C GLN A 596 26.67 17.88 -52.58
N GLY A 597 25.50 18.12 -53.17
CA GLY A 597 24.51 19.08 -52.73
C GLY A 597 23.31 19.15 -53.67
N GLU A 598 22.48 20.19 -53.52
CA GLU A 598 21.33 20.39 -54.40
C GLU A 598 21.74 20.59 -55.86
N VAL A 599 21.10 19.83 -56.75
CA VAL A 599 21.29 19.95 -58.19
C VAL A 599 20.32 21.00 -58.74
N PRO A 600 20.78 22.12 -59.34
CA PRO A 600 19.90 23.15 -59.88
C PRO A 600 18.99 22.60 -60.98
N HIS A 601 17.71 23.01 -61.00
CA HIS A 601 16.73 22.48 -61.95
C HIS A 601 17.06 22.76 -63.43
N ASP A 602 17.92 23.75 -63.72
CA ASP A 602 18.36 24.10 -65.07
C ASP A 602 19.45 23.16 -65.61
N SER A 603 20.15 22.42 -64.72
CA SER A 603 21.12 21.39 -65.11
C SER A 603 20.45 20.06 -65.50
N LEU A 604 19.16 19.92 -65.20
CA LEU A 604 18.35 18.73 -65.49
C LEU A 604 17.68 18.91 -66.85
N GLN A 605 18.03 18.03 -67.78
CA GLN A 605 17.71 18.18 -69.20
C GLN A 605 16.23 17.94 -69.51
N ASP A 606 15.59 17.06 -68.74
CA ASP A 606 14.22 16.62 -68.97
C ASP A 606 13.24 17.25 -67.96
N LYS A 607 12.01 17.47 -68.43
CA LYS A 607 10.94 18.11 -67.66
C LYS A 607 9.64 17.35 -67.85
N LEU A 608 8.91 17.14 -66.76
CA LEU A 608 7.57 16.58 -66.75
C LEU A 608 6.63 17.54 -66.01
N PRO A 609 5.71 18.23 -66.72
CA PRO A 609 4.67 19.00 -66.05
C PRO A 609 3.84 18.10 -65.13
N VAL A 610 3.61 18.55 -63.89
CA VAL A 610 2.81 17.81 -62.91
C VAL A 610 1.38 17.59 -63.41
N ALA A 611 0.86 18.53 -64.22
CA ALA A 611 -0.45 18.42 -64.87
C ALA A 611 -0.57 17.22 -65.83
N ASP A 612 0.55 16.70 -66.35
CA ASP A 612 0.56 15.59 -67.31
C ASP A 612 0.64 14.22 -66.60
N ILE A 613 0.85 14.21 -65.27
CA ILE A 613 0.90 13.00 -64.45
C ILE A 613 -0.52 12.45 -64.30
N LYS A 614 -0.73 11.22 -64.77
CA LYS A 614 -2.02 10.53 -64.66
C LYS A 614 -2.13 9.70 -63.39
N ALA A 615 -1.04 9.02 -63.01
CA ALA A 615 -1.04 8.14 -61.86
C ALA A 615 0.38 7.91 -61.31
N VAL A 616 0.43 7.56 -60.03
CA VAL A 616 1.61 7.01 -59.37
C VAL A 616 1.27 5.58 -59.00
N VAL A 617 2.10 4.63 -59.42
CA VAL A 617 1.96 3.20 -59.11
C VAL A 617 3.17 2.73 -58.33
N THR A 618 3.01 1.72 -57.47
CA THR A 618 4.06 1.24 -56.58
C THR A 618 4.24 -0.26 -56.67
N GLY A 619 5.44 -0.73 -56.31
CA GLY A 619 5.81 -2.15 -56.26
C GLY A 619 5.47 -2.94 -57.52
N LYS A 620 4.69 -4.00 -57.38
CA LYS A 620 4.35 -4.93 -58.47
C LYS A 620 3.57 -4.28 -59.63
N ASP A 621 2.92 -3.15 -59.39
CA ASP A 621 2.14 -2.44 -60.40
C ASP A 621 3.02 -1.56 -61.29
N CYS A 622 4.25 -1.28 -60.86
CA CYS A 622 5.25 -0.59 -61.65
C CYS A 622 5.58 -1.39 -62.92
N PRO A 623 5.53 -0.77 -64.12
CA PRO A 623 5.77 -1.48 -65.37
C PRO A 623 7.14 -2.16 -65.45
N HIS A 624 8.18 -1.52 -64.91
CA HIS A 624 9.54 -2.06 -64.85
C HIS A 624 9.70 -3.23 -63.86
N MET A 625 8.72 -3.47 -62.99
CA MET A 625 8.67 -4.63 -62.09
C MET A 625 7.90 -5.80 -62.68
N LYS A 626 7.09 -5.60 -63.74
CA LYS A 626 6.28 -6.68 -64.37
C LYS A 626 7.07 -7.59 -65.31
N GLU A 627 8.29 -7.20 -65.72
CA GLU A 627 9.11 -8.03 -66.58
C GLU A 627 9.50 -9.35 -65.89
N LYS A 628 9.37 -10.47 -66.60
CA LYS A 628 9.49 -11.86 -66.07
C LYS A 628 10.78 -12.13 -65.26
N GLY A 629 11.83 -11.33 -65.42
CA GLY A 629 13.08 -11.43 -64.67
C GLY A 629 13.09 -10.69 -63.33
N ALA A 630 12.40 -9.55 -63.22
CA ALA A 630 12.50 -8.65 -62.06
C ALA A 630 11.76 -9.20 -60.83
N LEU A 631 10.57 -9.79 -61.03
CA LEU A 631 9.74 -10.33 -59.93
C LEU A 631 10.45 -11.42 -59.10
N LYS A 632 11.42 -12.15 -59.67
CA LYS A 632 12.15 -13.18 -58.94
C LYS A 632 13.33 -12.64 -58.11
N GLN A 633 13.73 -11.37 -58.26
CA GLN A 633 15.08 -10.96 -57.87
C GLN A 633 15.27 -10.02 -56.68
N ASN A 634 14.27 -9.37 -56.09
CA ASN A 634 14.46 -8.81 -54.73
C ASN A 634 13.14 -8.27 -54.17
N LYS A 635 12.64 -8.89 -53.11
CA LYS A 635 11.46 -8.38 -52.38
C LYS A 635 11.70 -6.95 -51.87
N GLU A 636 12.93 -6.65 -51.43
CA GLU A 636 13.33 -5.33 -50.94
C GLU A 636 13.25 -4.24 -52.02
N VAL A 637 13.70 -4.55 -53.25
CA VAL A 637 13.64 -3.59 -54.37
C VAL A 637 12.18 -3.31 -54.77
N LEU A 638 11.32 -4.33 -54.75
CA LEU A 638 9.88 -4.19 -54.98
C LEU A 638 9.22 -3.24 -53.96
N GLU A 639 9.66 -3.24 -52.71
CA GLU A 639 9.11 -2.37 -51.66
C GLU A 639 9.57 -0.90 -51.76
N LEU A 640 10.59 -0.63 -52.57
CA LEU A 640 11.15 0.70 -52.84
C LEU A 640 10.82 1.21 -54.25
N ALA A 641 10.15 0.40 -55.07
CA ALA A 641 9.83 0.74 -56.45
C ALA A 641 8.55 1.57 -56.55
N PHE A 642 8.62 2.66 -57.31
CA PHE A 642 7.43 3.43 -57.71
C PHE A 642 7.59 3.93 -59.14
N SER A 643 6.49 4.33 -59.78
CA SER A 643 6.51 4.84 -61.14
C SER A 643 5.46 5.90 -61.35
N ILE A 644 5.83 6.95 -62.09
CA ILE A 644 4.94 8.02 -62.52
C ILE A 644 4.50 7.69 -63.95
N LEU A 645 3.21 7.55 -64.16
CA LEU A 645 2.61 7.32 -65.47
C LEU A 645 2.12 8.66 -66.03
N TYR A 646 2.60 9.02 -67.22
CA TYR A 646 2.28 10.29 -67.89
C TYR A 646 2.09 10.06 -69.40
N ASP A 647 1.35 10.94 -70.05
CA ASP A 647 0.92 10.76 -71.45
C ASP A 647 0.29 9.39 -71.74
N SER A 648 -0.02 9.07 -73.00
CA SER A 648 -0.78 7.85 -73.30
C SER A 648 0.02 6.56 -73.13
N ASN A 649 1.36 6.60 -73.09
CA ASN A 649 2.21 5.40 -72.96
C ASN A 649 3.60 5.69 -72.33
N CYS A 650 3.78 6.81 -71.65
CA CYS A 650 5.08 7.18 -71.07
C CYS A 650 5.12 6.90 -69.57
N GLN A 651 6.32 6.63 -69.04
CA GLN A 651 6.52 6.29 -67.63
C GLN A 651 7.90 6.75 -67.15
N LEU A 652 7.97 7.22 -65.91
CA LEU A 652 9.21 7.41 -65.16
C LEU A 652 9.28 6.36 -64.06
N ASN A 653 10.34 5.57 -64.05
CA ASN A 653 10.51 4.43 -63.15
C ASN A 653 11.57 4.74 -62.09
N PHE A 654 11.22 4.54 -60.82
CA PHE A 654 12.06 4.87 -59.68
C PHE A 654 12.27 3.65 -58.78
N ILE A 655 13.48 3.53 -58.24
CA ILE A 655 13.77 2.72 -57.05
C ILE A 655 14.36 3.69 -56.03
N ALA A 656 13.63 3.93 -54.94
CA ALA A 656 14.11 4.77 -53.85
C ALA A 656 15.38 4.18 -53.21
N PRO A 657 16.30 5.02 -52.71
CA PRO A 657 17.52 4.54 -52.04
C PRO A 657 17.21 3.79 -50.73
N ASP A 658 16.16 4.20 -50.03
CA ASP A 658 15.71 3.59 -48.78
C ASP A 658 14.20 3.80 -48.59
N LYS A 659 13.67 3.22 -47.50
CA LYS A 659 12.24 3.28 -47.17
C LYS A 659 11.78 4.69 -46.82
N HIS A 660 12.65 5.51 -46.24
CA HIS A 660 12.30 6.87 -45.86
C HIS A 660 12.05 7.72 -47.10
N GLU A 661 12.99 7.73 -48.05
CA GLU A 661 12.86 8.44 -49.32
C GLU A 661 11.71 7.89 -50.16
N TYR A 662 11.46 6.57 -50.14
CA TYR A 662 10.27 5.99 -50.75
C TYR A 662 8.98 6.63 -50.21
N CYS A 663 8.85 6.73 -48.89
CA CYS A 663 7.70 7.33 -48.24
C CYS A 663 7.58 8.83 -48.57
N ILE A 664 8.68 9.58 -48.51
CA ILE A 664 8.73 11.00 -48.87
C ILE A 664 8.22 11.22 -50.28
N TRP A 665 8.73 10.45 -51.26
CA TRP A 665 8.36 10.61 -52.66
C TRP A 665 6.93 10.19 -52.95
N THR A 666 6.49 9.04 -52.44
CA THR A 666 5.14 8.56 -52.71
C THR A 666 4.09 9.45 -52.05
N ASP A 667 4.31 9.93 -50.83
CA ASP A 667 3.42 10.89 -50.18
C ASP A 667 3.43 12.25 -50.88
N GLY A 668 4.62 12.78 -51.21
CA GLY A 668 4.73 14.06 -51.90
C GLY A 668 4.07 14.05 -53.27
N LEU A 669 4.24 12.97 -54.05
CA LEU A 669 3.57 12.81 -55.34
C LEU A 669 2.04 12.64 -55.19
N ASN A 670 1.57 11.90 -54.18
CA ASN A 670 0.13 11.82 -53.90
C ASN A 670 -0.43 13.19 -53.52
N ALA A 671 0.26 13.94 -52.67
CA ALA A 671 -0.12 15.29 -52.27
C ALA A 671 -0.18 16.26 -53.45
N LEU A 672 0.77 16.17 -54.40
CA LEU A 672 0.75 16.94 -55.65
C LEU A 672 -0.50 16.64 -56.50
N LEU A 673 -0.94 15.38 -56.50
CA LEU A 673 -2.12 14.94 -57.24
C LEU A 673 -3.43 15.12 -56.45
N GLY A 674 -3.39 15.78 -55.29
CA GLY A 674 -4.56 15.96 -54.43
C GLY A 674 -5.11 14.66 -53.84
N LYS A 675 -4.26 13.64 -53.70
CA LYS A 675 -4.57 12.35 -53.07
C LYS A 675 -4.03 12.31 -51.65
N ASP A 676 -4.61 11.43 -50.84
CA ASP A 676 -4.17 11.22 -49.46
C ASP A 676 -2.74 10.65 -49.41
N MET A 677 -1.98 11.13 -48.43
CA MET A 677 -0.65 10.63 -48.08
C MET A 677 -0.81 9.41 -47.16
N MET A 678 -0.46 8.23 -47.65
CA MET A 678 -0.84 6.95 -47.02
C MET A 678 0.35 6.17 -46.44
N SER A 679 1.58 6.71 -46.53
CA SER A 679 2.75 6.00 -46.05
C SER A 679 2.78 5.89 -44.52
N ASP A 680 3.54 4.90 -44.02
CA ASP A 680 3.77 4.73 -42.59
C ASP A 680 4.46 5.94 -41.95
N LEU A 681 5.29 6.66 -42.72
CA LEU A 681 5.97 7.87 -42.25
C LEU A 681 4.98 8.99 -41.95
N THR A 682 4.01 9.23 -42.85
CA THR A 682 2.96 10.24 -42.62
C THR A 682 2.08 9.89 -41.43
N ARG A 683 1.77 8.61 -41.22
CA ARG A 683 0.99 8.18 -40.05
C ARG A 683 1.74 8.45 -38.74
N ASN A 684 3.04 8.15 -38.70
CA ASN A 684 3.87 8.39 -37.51
C ASN A 684 4.07 9.88 -37.23
N ASP A 685 4.31 10.68 -38.28
CA ASP A 685 4.45 12.14 -38.16
C ASP A 685 3.14 12.75 -37.64
N LEU A 686 1.99 12.30 -38.17
CA LEU A 686 0.67 12.77 -37.73
C LEU A 686 0.41 12.48 -36.26
N ASP A 687 0.65 11.24 -35.81
CA ASP A 687 0.45 10.84 -34.42
C ASP A 687 1.35 11.65 -33.46
N THR A 688 2.63 11.79 -33.82
CA THR A 688 3.62 12.53 -33.02
C THR A 688 3.25 14.01 -32.91
N LEU A 689 2.99 14.67 -34.03
CA LEU A 689 2.68 16.10 -34.07
C LEU A 689 1.33 16.40 -33.41
N LEU A 690 0.32 15.56 -33.64
CA LEU A 690 -0.98 15.71 -33.00
C LEU A 690 -0.88 15.51 -31.47
N SER A 691 -0.11 14.53 -31.01
CA SER A 691 0.13 14.34 -29.57
C SER A 691 0.85 15.53 -28.95
N MET A 692 1.87 16.06 -29.63
CA MET A 692 2.62 17.24 -29.15
C MET A 692 1.71 18.48 -29.09
N GLU A 693 0.93 18.73 -30.13
CA GLU A 693 0.03 19.89 -30.18
C GLU A 693 -1.03 19.81 -29.08
N ILE A 694 -1.64 18.63 -28.86
CA ILE A 694 -2.59 18.44 -27.76
C ILE A 694 -1.92 18.70 -26.41
N LYS A 695 -0.72 18.17 -26.17
CA LYS A 695 0.01 18.44 -24.92
C LYS A 695 0.28 19.93 -24.73
N LEU A 696 0.72 20.63 -25.77
CA LEU A 696 0.95 22.08 -25.71
C LEU A 696 -0.32 22.85 -25.37
N ARG A 697 -1.49 22.46 -25.90
CA ARG A 697 -2.76 23.12 -25.60
C ARG A 697 -3.33 22.79 -24.22
N LEU A 698 -2.94 21.66 -23.64
CA LEU A 698 -3.37 21.23 -22.30
C LEU A 698 -2.41 21.67 -21.19
N LEU A 699 -1.28 22.33 -21.51
CA LEU A 699 -0.31 22.83 -20.52
C LEU A 699 -0.96 23.71 -19.44
N ASP A 700 -1.90 24.57 -19.83
CA ASP A 700 -2.58 25.48 -18.90
C ASP A 700 -3.73 24.83 -18.12
N LEU A 701 -4.03 23.55 -18.39
CA LEU A 701 -5.10 22.78 -17.75
C LEU A 701 -4.58 21.72 -16.77
N GLU A 702 -3.32 21.82 -16.34
CA GLU A 702 -2.76 20.92 -15.33
C GLU A 702 -3.61 20.92 -14.04
N ASN A 703 -4.07 19.73 -13.63
CA ASN A 703 -4.97 19.50 -12.48
C ASN A 703 -6.37 20.12 -12.60
N ILE A 704 -6.77 20.60 -13.78
CA ILE A 704 -8.12 21.10 -14.05
C ILE A 704 -8.91 19.98 -14.74
N GLN A 705 -10.01 19.55 -14.11
CA GLN A 705 -10.89 18.55 -14.70
C GLN A 705 -11.66 19.17 -15.87
N ILE A 706 -11.44 18.65 -17.08
CA ILE A 706 -12.09 19.14 -18.30
C ILE A 706 -13.56 18.66 -18.29
N PRO A 707 -14.55 19.56 -18.32
CA PRO A 707 -15.96 19.18 -18.28
C PRO A 707 -16.42 18.53 -19.60
N ASP A 708 -17.35 17.57 -19.51
CA ASP A 708 -17.93 16.88 -20.68
C ASP A 708 -18.79 17.78 -21.57
N ALA A 709 -19.33 18.87 -21.02
CA ALA A 709 -20.15 19.85 -21.72
C ALA A 709 -19.52 21.24 -21.62
N PRO A 710 -19.58 22.05 -22.69
CA PRO A 710 -19.06 23.40 -22.66
C PRO A 710 -19.82 24.24 -21.62
N PRO A 711 -19.12 25.05 -20.80
CA PRO A 711 -19.78 25.93 -19.85
C PRO A 711 -20.68 26.94 -20.59
N PRO A 712 -21.79 27.38 -19.98
CA PRO A 712 -22.69 28.33 -20.61
C PRO A 712 -21.95 29.63 -20.91
N ILE A 713 -22.11 30.13 -22.14
CA ILE A 713 -21.54 31.41 -22.56
C ILE A 713 -22.12 32.50 -21.64
N PRO A 714 -21.29 33.28 -20.93
CA PRO A 714 -21.78 34.38 -20.10
C PRO A 714 -22.64 35.32 -20.92
N LYS A 715 -23.69 35.89 -20.31
CA LYS A 715 -24.49 36.92 -20.97
C LYS A 715 -23.60 38.12 -21.28
N GLU A 716 -23.90 38.81 -22.39
CA GLU A 716 -23.23 40.06 -22.71
C GLU A 716 -23.31 41.02 -21.52
N PRO A 717 -22.21 41.71 -21.20
CA PRO A 717 -22.23 42.72 -20.16
C PRO A 717 -23.22 43.83 -20.54
N SER A 718 -23.86 44.42 -19.53
CA SER A 718 -24.91 45.44 -19.73
C SER A 718 -24.40 46.73 -20.38
N ASN A 719 -23.10 46.99 -20.30
CA ASN A 719 -22.38 48.03 -21.03
C ASN A 719 -20.94 47.54 -21.29
N TYR A 720 -20.23 48.24 -22.18
CA TYR A 720 -18.82 47.99 -22.48
C TYR A 720 -17.91 49.03 -21.79
N ASP A 721 -18.37 49.61 -20.68
CA ASP A 721 -17.61 50.58 -19.89
C ASP A 721 -16.61 49.84 -19.00
N PHE A 722 -15.55 49.32 -19.61
CA PHE A 722 -14.47 48.66 -18.89
C PHE A 722 -13.74 49.69 -18.01
N VAL A 723 -13.75 49.48 -16.70
CA VAL A 723 -12.94 50.25 -15.76
C VAL A 723 -11.48 49.86 -15.99
N TYR A 724 -10.71 50.76 -16.60
CA TYR A 724 -9.26 50.65 -16.67
C TYR A 724 -8.70 51.28 -15.39
N ASP A 725 -8.30 50.46 -14.43
CA ASP A 725 -7.41 50.92 -13.35
C ASP A 725 -6.03 51.17 -13.96
N CYS A 726 -5.79 52.41 -14.39
CA CYS A 726 -4.45 52.88 -14.72
C CYS A 726 -3.64 53.04 -13.42
N ASN A 727 -2.96 51.99 -12.98
CA ASN A 727 -1.88 52.07 -11.97
C ASN A 727 -0.58 51.48 -12.51
#